data_AF-A0A9D6ZRN3-F1
#
_entry.id   AF-A0A9D6ZRN3-F1
#
_cell.length_a   1.000
_cell.length_b   1.000
_cell.length_c   1.000
_cell.angle_alpha   90.00
_cell.angle_beta   90.00
_cell.angle_gamma   90.00
#
_symmetry.space_group_name_H-M   'P 1'
#
loop_
_entity.id
_entity.type
_entity.pdbx_description
1 polymer ?
#
loop_
_entity_poly.entity_id
_entity_poly.type
_entity_poly.pdbx_seq_one_letter_code
_entity_poly.pdbx_strand_id
1 'polypeptide(L)'
;MSNRIGIDIGGTFTDVVLLQDSGRFLIYKEDSTPDEPLRAITRGLAGVAREIGSSVEDLLLATDVLVHGQTMATNALIERTGPTIGLLCTAGFRDVIHIGKGGKPERFNVHLPKPADFVPRYLRLGIPERIAADGSLVKPLDEDAVRAAARELGRHGVKAIAIAYLWSVADNRHERRSAEIVREELPGVDVVCSSDILPEIREWERTSATVLSAYIAPMISEYLASFETEMRERRLPHRPLIMQVNGGCAAVPELLARPVNAIASGPAAGPAAGAYYASNTKAPGRLIVVDMGGTSFDVCLLRDGEPVMSTAIKVADQPIGVNGVEVLSVGAGGGSIAWIDSGRSLRVGPRSAGSQPGPACYGRGGREPTVTDANLATGRMSSNAFLGGRRALDATRASIAIRQYVAEPLGLDVDTAAAGIITIVNANMAMAIRAVSIERGIDPRDYVMVAGGGAGGLHAAELARMLGIAEVLVPRSAGGLCAFGMAVTPVRHDYVRLLHGHTNAPRYPGGITAVFDDMQAEATRQLEADGFAREEMRFVRHVEGRYPGQVHNLTVQLPPGPIDAALLRALEAVFHDEHERRFTYAMRDQPVECLHWRLAATGNRPAPRGRLGREGGGTAKPGARRPAYMATVNTQVLTDVYDGETLAAGDRLNGPAIVEFPTTTVVVNPGDTLTVQADGSSLLGIGAVTH
;
A
#
# COMPACT_ATOMS: atom_id res chain seq x y z
N MET A 1 9.23 9.15 -27.88
CA MET A 1 9.38 7.99 -26.98
C MET A 1 8.87 8.48 -25.66
N SER A 2 7.76 7.93 -25.21
CA SER A 2 7.17 8.19 -23.92
C SER A 2 7.75 7.22 -22.90
N ASN A 3 8.28 7.77 -21.82
CA ASN A 3 8.74 7.04 -20.66
C ASN A 3 7.71 7.19 -19.53
N ARG A 4 7.56 6.13 -18.75
CA ARG A 4 6.88 6.14 -17.45
C ARG A 4 7.90 5.82 -16.39
N ILE A 5 7.93 6.61 -15.33
CA ILE A 5 8.84 6.45 -14.21
C ILE A 5 8.02 6.21 -12.94
N GLY A 6 8.33 5.16 -12.22
CA GLY A 6 7.79 4.89 -10.90
C GLY A 6 8.90 4.93 -9.86
N ILE A 7 8.67 5.58 -8.72
CA ILE A 7 9.68 5.79 -7.68
C ILE A 7 9.11 5.46 -6.31
N ASP A 8 9.61 4.39 -5.70
CA ASP A 8 9.22 4.00 -4.34
C ASP A 8 10.38 4.21 -3.37
N ILE A 9 10.18 5.04 -2.35
CA ILE A 9 11.14 5.19 -1.26
C ILE A 9 10.77 4.21 -0.16
N GLY A 10 11.51 3.10 -0.09
CA GLY A 10 11.44 2.14 1.00
C GLY A 10 12.43 2.45 2.13
N GLY A 11 12.34 1.67 3.21
CA GLY A 11 13.24 1.81 4.37
C GLY A 11 14.70 1.38 4.10
N THR A 12 14.93 0.55 3.07
CA THR A 12 16.29 0.06 2.73
C THR A 12 16.83 0.66 1.44
N PHE A 13 16.02 0.60 0.38
CA PHE A 13 16.38 1.11 -0.95
C PHE A 13 15.29 2.04 -1.47
N THR A 14 15.71 2.98 -2.31
CA THR A 14 14.83 3.71 -3.20
C THR A 14 14.85 3.01 -4.56
N ASP A 15 13.69 2.54 -4.97
CA ASP A 15 13.51 1.79 -6.21
C ASP A 15 12.98 2.74 -7.28
N VAL A 16 13.74 2.89 -8.38
CA VAL A 16 13.35 3.67 -9.55
C VAL A 16 13.12 2.71 -10.71
N VAL A 17 11.91 2.72 -11.26
CA VAL A 17 11.55 1.92 -12.43
C VAL A 17 11.31 2.84 -13.61
N LEU A 18 11.98 2.57 -14.72
CA LEU A 18 11.70 3.17 -16.02
C LEU A 18 10.97 2.13 -16.88
N LEU A 19 9.81 2.48 -17.42
CA LEU A 19 9.07 1.70 -18.42
C LEU A 19 8.94 2.53 -19.69
N GLN A 20 9.39 1.99 -20.83
CA GLN A 20 9.36 2.66 -22.12
C GLN A 20 8.21 2.14 -22.99
N ASP A 21 7.81 2.90 -24.02
CA ASP A 21 6.79 2.49 -25.00
C ASP A 21 7.03 1.14 -25.68
N SER A 22 8.29 0.73 -25.85
CA SER A 22 8.64 -0.60 -26.36
C SER A 22 8.25 -1.72 -25.40
N GLY A 23 7.83 -1.37 -24.18
CA GLY A 23 7.61 -2.27 -23.06
C GLY A 23 8.90 -2.77 -22.41
N ARG A 24 10.06 -2.26 -22.84
CA ARG A 24 11.32 -2.44 -22.11
C ARG A 24 11.22 -1.67 -20.80
N PHE A 25 11.67 -2.30 -19.72
CA PHE A 25 11.81 -1.62 -18.44
C PHE A 25 13.21 -1.79 -17.86
N LEU A 26 13.54 -0.92 -16.91
CA LEU A 26 14.76 -0.93 -16.14
C LEU A 26 14.43 -0.69 -14.67
N ILE A 27 15.10 -1.39 -13.76
CA ILE A 27 14.99 -1.17 -12.32
C ILE A 27 16.35 -0.71 -11.80
N TYR A 28 16.38 0.46 -11.20
CA TYR A 28 17.54 0.97 -10.50
C TYR A 28 17.27 1.02 -9.00
N LYS A 29 18.17 0.42 -8.22
CA LYS A 29 18.14 0.50 -6.76
C LYS A 29 19.24 1.43 -6.27
N GLU A 30 18.85 2.41 -5.46
CA GLU A 30 19.71 3.36 -4.76
C GLU A 30 19.56 3.19 -3.25
N ASP A 31 20.60 3.45 -2.46
CA ASP A 31 20.50 3.39 -0.99
C ASP A 31 19.56 4.52 -0.50
N SER A 32 18.59 4.19 0.36
CA SER A 32 17.69 5.22 0.92
C SER A 32 18.46 6.18 1.83
N THR A 33 18.15 7.47 1.74
CA THR A 33 18.68 8.54 2.61
C THR A 33 17.54 9.21 3.36
N PRO A 34 17.13 8.70 4.55
CA PRO A 34 15.97 9.18 5.28
C PRO A 34 16.00 10.69 5.59
N ASP A 35 17.18 11.24 5.86
CA ASP A 35 17.36 12.67 6.14
C ASP A 35 17.33 13.55 4.89
N GLU A 36 17.53 12.97 3.69
CA GLU A 36 17.59 13.69 2.41
C GLU A 36 16.87 12.88 1.29
N PRO A 37 15.54 12.66 1.37
CA PRO A 37 14.83 11.77 0.45
C PRO A 37 14.90 12.20 -1.03
N LEU A 38 14.86 13.50 -1.31
CA LEU A 38 15.01 14.04 -2.66
C LEU A 38 16.38 13.70 -3.28
N ARG A 39 17.42 13.57 -2.46
CA ARG A 39 18.74 13.20 -2.93
C ARG A 39 18.81 11.75 -3.39
N ALA A 40 18.10 10.85 -2.71
CA ALA A 40 17.97 9.46 -3.17
C ALA A 40 17.22 9.39 -4.51
N ILE A 41 16.14 10.16 -4.66
CA ILE A 41 15.40 10.25 -5.94
C ILE A 41 16.31 10.73 -7.08
N THR A 42 16.99 11.86 -6.89
CA THR A 42 17.84 12.45 -7.94
C THR A 42 19.02 11.55 -8.30
N ARG A 43 19.62 10.86 -7.33
CA ARG A 43 20.65 9.84 -7.57
C ARG A 43 20.12 8.65 -8.34
N GLY A 44 18.93 8.15 -7.96
CA GLY A 44 18.27 7.06 -8.67
C GLY A 44 17.96 7.41 -10.13
N LEU A 45 17.44 8.60 -10.39
CA LEU A 45 17.21 9.11 -11.76
C LEU A 45 18.52 9.24 -12.55
N ALA A 46 19.59 9.74 -11.92
CA ALA A 46 20.92 9.79 -12.54
C ALA A 46 21.50 8.40 -12.82
N GLY A 47 21.19 7.42 -11.97
CA GLY A 47 21.52 6.01 -12.16
C GLY A 47 20.85 5.44 -13.41
N VAL A 48 19.53 5.60 -13.52
CA VAL A 48 18.72 5.20 -14.69
C VAL A 48 19.25 5.88 -15.95
N ALA A 49 19.44 7.20 -15.93
CA ALA A 49 19.93 7.96 -17.08
C ALA A 49 21.29 7.43 -17.57
N ARG A 50 22.21 7.14 -16.66
CA ARG A 50 23.53 6.57 -16.98
C ARG A 50 23.42 5.20 -17.63
N GLU A 51 22.55 4.32 -17.13
CA GLU A 51 22.38 2.97 -17.67
C GLU A 51 21.78 2.95 -19.08
N ILE A 52 20.96 3.95 -19.44
CA ILE A 52 20.42 4.09 -20.80
C ILE A 52 21.28 5.01 -21.70
N GLY A 53 22.41 5.53 -21.20
CA GLY A 53 23.29 6.42 -21.95
C GLY A 53 22.67 7.80 -22.25
N SER A 54 21.86 8.33 -21.34
CA SER A 54 21.15 9.61 -21.47
C SER A 54 21.53 10.58 -20.34
N SER A 55 21.14 11.85 -20.47
CA SER A 55 21.17 12.81 -19.35
C SER A 55 19.89 12.69 -18.52
N VAL A 56 19.90 13.22 -17.29
CA VAL A 56 18.68 13.23 -16.45
C VAL A 56 17.62 14.14 -17.07
N GLU A 57 18.05 15.25 -17.64
CA GLU A 57 17.19 16.22 -18.32
C GLU A 57 16.52 15.59 -19.55
N ASP A 58 17.25 14.86 -20.38
CA ASP A 58 16.68 14.18 -21.56
C ASP A 58 15.74 13.03 -21.16
N LEU A 59 16.10 12.29 -20.11
CA LEU A 59 15.24 11.25 -19.53
C LEU A 59 13.89 11.82 -19.09
N LEU A 60 13.92 12.92 -18.33
CA LEU A 60 12.72 13.57 -17.80
C LEU A 60 11.92 14.30 -18.89
N LEU A 61 12.57 14.94 -19.86
CA LEU A 61 11.93 15.52 -21.04
C LEU A 61 11.13 14.48 -21.84
N ALA A 62 11.60 13.24 -21.89
CA ALA A 62 10.93 12.12 -22.54
C ALA A 62 9.96 11.36 -21.61
N THR A 63 9.67 11.85 -20.41
CA THR A 63 8.80 11.19 -19.43
C THR A 63 7.40 11.80 -19.41
N ASP A 64 6.40 11.01 -19.79
CA ASP A 64 4.99 11.45 -19.80
C ASP A 64 4.32 11.26 -18.45
N VAL A 65 4.76 10.25 -17.69
CA VAL A 65 4.20 9.89 -16.38
C VAL A 65 5.33 9.64 -15.41
N LEU A 66 5.35 10.39 -14.32
CA LEU A 66 6.23 10.13 -13.18
C LEU A 66 5.36 9.98 -11.94
N VAL A 67 5.39 8.81 -11.31
CA VAL A 67 4.64 8.53 -10.07
C VAL A 67 5.62 8.21 -8.94
N HIS A 68 5.44 8.88 -7.81
CA HIS A 68 6.25 8.69 -6.62
C HIS A 68 5.39 8.20 -5.44
N GLY A 69 5.81 7.12 -4.80
CA GLY A 69 5.26 6.67 -3.52
C GLY A 69 6.27 6.86 -2.39
N GLN A 70 5.73 7.14 -1.20
CA GLN A 70 6.52 7.43 -0.01
C GLN A 70 5.93 6.72 1.21
N THR A 71 6.79 6.48 2.21
CA THR A 71 6.39 5.96 3.52
C THR A 71 6.55 6.99 4.64
N MET A 72 6.95 8.23 4.32
CA MET A 72 7.20 9.31 5.27
C MET A 72 5.98 9.60 6.15
N ALA A 73 4.80 9.73 5.56
CA ALA A 73 3.57 10.00 6.31
C ALA A 73 3.25 8.88 7.33
N THR A 74 3.35 7.62 6.89
CA THR A 74 3.11 6.45 7.74
C THR A 74 4.13 6.36 8.87
N ASN A 75 5.43 6.52 8.56
CA ASN A 75 6.50 6.43 9.54
C ASN A 75 6.38 7.54 10.59
N ALA A 76 6.09 8.78 10.18
CA ALA A 76 5.93 9.89 11.11
C ALA A 76 4.77 9.67 12.11
N LEU A 77 3.70 9.00 11.68
CA LEU A 77 2.58 8.62 12.56
C LEU A 77 2.93 7.49 13.53
N ILE A 78 3.68 6.49 13.07
CA ILE A 78 4.13 5.36 13.89
C ILE A 78 5.15 5.83 14.93
N GLU A 79 6.15 6.61 14.50
CA GLU A 79 7.26 7.09 15.32
C GLU A 79 6.90 8.33 16.16
N ARG A 80 5.76 8.97 15.88
CA ARG A 80 5.28 10.18 16.55
C ARG A 80 6.26 11.36 16.43
N THR A 81 6.86 11.52 15.26
CA THR A 81 7.88 12.55 14.97
C THR A 81 7.32 13.83 14.35
N GLY A 82 6.00 13.91 14.16
CA GLY A 82 5.32 15.09 13.62
C GLY A 82 5.15 16.24 14.61
N PRO A 83 4.74 17.41 14.11
CA PRO A 83 4.65 18.64 14.88
C PRO A 83 3.53 18.61 15.93
N THR A 84 3.56 19.59 16.83
CA THR A 84 2.43 19.87 17.72
C THR A 84 1.28 20.48 16.93
N ILE A 85 0.07 19.95 17.12
CA ILE A 85 -1.15 20.41 16.42
C ILE A 85 -2.27 20.73 17.42
N GLY A 86 -3.25 21.51 16.98
CA GLY A 86 -4.48 21.80 17.72
C GLY A 86 -5.72 21.14 17.11
N LEU A 87 -6.79 21.04 17.91
CA LEU A 87 -8.12 20.60 17.46
C LEU A 87 -9.18 21.61 17.90
N LEU A 88 -9.93 22.14 16.93
CA LEU A 88 -11.21 22.81 17.16
C LEU A 88 -12.34 21.81 16.93
N CYS A 89 -13.25 21.73 17.89
CA CYS A 89 -14.38 20.81 17.85
C CYS A 89 -15.62 21.47 18.44
N THR A 90 -16.79 20.87 18.25
CA THR A 90 -18.01 21.36 18.89
C THR A 90 -17.90 21.34 20.40
N ALA A 91 -18.36 22.39 21.08
CA ALA A 91 -18.38 22.46 22.54
C ALA A 91 -19.04 21.22 23.14
N GLY A 92 -18.34 20.57 24.07
CA GLY A 92 -18.74 19.29 24.67
C GLY A 92 -18.14 18.05 23.99
N PHE A 93 -17.49 18.17 22.83
CA PHE A 93 -16.98 17.04 22.02
C PHE A 93 -15.45 16.96 21.94
N ARG A 94 -14.71 17.69 22.77
CA ARG A 94 -13.23 17.68 22.76
C ARG A 94 -12.59 16.34 23.14
N ASP A 95 -13.33 15.46 23.81
CA ASP A 95 -12.83 14.18 24.31
C ASP A 95 -13.14 13.00 23.37
N VAL A 96 -13.68 13.26 22.18
CA VAL A 96 -14.07 12.25 21.16
C VAL A 96 -12.91 11.37 20.72
N ILE A 97 -11.79 11.97 20.30
CA ILE A 97 -10.58 11.21 19.92
C ILE A 97 -10.00 10.44 21.11
N HIS A 98 -10.27 10.92 22.34
CA HIS A 98 -9.80 10.25 23.53
C HIS A 98 -10.67 9.04 23.91
N ILE A 99 -11.98 9.16 23.77
CA ILE A 99 -12.92 8.09 24.10
C ILE A 99 -12.91 7.02 23.00
N GLY A 100 -12.83 7.44 21.73
CA GLY A 100 -12.97 6.57 20.58
C GLY A 100 -14.26 5.75 20.64
N LYS A 101 -14.14 4.44 20.44
CA LYS A 101 -15.26 3.49 20.62
C LYS A 101 -15.21 2.74 21.97
N GLY A 102 -14.42 3.21 22.93
CA GLY A 102 -14.26 2.59 24.25
C GLY A 102 -13.55 1.22 24.28
N GLY A 103 -13.10 0.69 23.12
CA GLY A 103 -12.38 -0.58 23.03
C GLY A 103 -10.88 -0.46 23.26
N LYS A 104 -10.27 -1.49 23.86
CA LYS A 104 -8.80 -1.66 23.93
C LYS A 104 -8.29 -2.48 22.74
N PRO A 105 -7.07 -2.24 22.23
CA PRO A 105 -6.45 -3.08 21.21
C PRO A 105 -6.45 -4.56 21.62
N GLU A 106 -5.97 -4.85 22.84
CA GLU A 106 -6.08 -6.18 23.45
C GLU A 106 -7.21 -6.17 24.48
N ARG A 107 -8.40 -6.62 24.06
CA ARG A 107 -9.62 -6.56 24.89
C ARG A 107 -9.50 -7.23 26.26
N PHE A 108 -8.69 -8.28 26.36
CA PHE A 108 -8.51 -9.05 27.61
C PHE A 108 -7.30 -8.60 28.44
N ASN A 109 -6.42 -7.76 27.89
CA ASN A 109 -5.30 -7.21 28.63
C ASN A 109 -5.74 -5.97 29.40
N VAL A 110 -6.21 -6.17 30.63
CA VAL A 110 -6.70 -5.07 31.49
C VAL A 110 -5.61 -4.07 31.84
N HIS A 111 -4.33 -4.48 31.80
CA HIS A 111 -3.18 -3.65 32.10
C HIS A 111 -2.65 -2.86 30.90
N LEU A 112 -3.14 -3.14 29.68
CA LEU A 112 -2.71 -2.41 28.49
C LEU A 112 -3.13 -0.93 28.61
N PRO A 113 -2.16 0.02 28.67
CA PRO A 113 -2.47 1.43 28.65
C PRO A 113 -3.08 1.82 27.31
N LYS A 114 -3.95 2.82 27.33
CA LYS A 114 -4.45 3.41 26.08
C LYS A 114 -3.30 4.11 25.34
N PRO A 115 -3.20 3.98 24.01
CA PRO A 115 -2.28 4.79 23.21
C PRO A 115 -2.46 6.30 23.46
N ALA A 116 -1.36 7.04 23.44
CA ALA A 116 -1.38 8.49 23.57
C ALA A 116 -2.10 9.15 22.37
N ASP A 117 -2.90 10.18 22.67
CA ASP A 117 -3.59 10.95 21.62
C ASP A 117 -2.59 11.80 20.83
N PHE A 118 -2.81 11.97 19.53
CA PHE A 118 -2.01 12.88 18.68
C PHE A 118 -2.18 14.36 19.08
N VAL A 119 -3.31 14.71 19.69
CA VAL A 119 -3.57 16.05 20.23
C VAL A 119 -3.76 15.91 21.74
N PRO A 120 -2.90 16.49 22.59
CA PRO A 120 -3.13 16.47 24.03
C PRO A 120 -4.36 17.31 24.39
N ARG A 121 -5.00 17.01 25.53
CA ARG A 121 -6.33 17.55 25.86
C ARG A 121 -6.38 19.07 25.97
N TYR A 122 -5.31 19.71 26.43
CA TYR A 122 -5.24 21.16 26.54
C TYR A 122 -5.17 21.87 25.17
N LEU A 123 -4.87 21.15 24.09
CA LEU A 123 -4.89 21.65 22.70
C LEU A 123 -6.17 21.27 21.94
N ARG A 124 -7.20 20.78 22.65
CA ARG A 124 -8.52 20.46 22.08
C ARG A 124 -9.55 21.45 22.62
N LEU A 125 -9.91 22.43 21.81
CA LEU A 125 -10.77 23.54 22.21
C LEU A 125 -12.16 23.35 21.62
N GLY A 126 -13.17 23.48 22.49
CA GLY A 126 -14.57 23.40 22.12
C GLY A 126 -15.09 24.77 21.71
N ILE A 127 -15.60 24.89 20.49
CA ILE A 127 -16.20 26.11 19.98
C ILE A 127 -17.72 26.09 20.27
N PRO A 128 -18.33 27.22 20.67
CA PRO A 128 -19.77 27.27 20.91
C PRO A 128 -20.61 27.34 19.61
N GLU A 129 -20.72 26.25 18.85
CA GLU A 129 -21.57 26.16 17.65
C GLU A 129 -22.40 24.87 17.61
N ARG A 130 -23.47 24.81 16.80
CA ARG A 130 -24.22 23.55 16.59
C ARG A 130 -25.02 23.53 15.28
N ILE A 131 -24.82 22.46 14.52
CA ILE A 131 -25.62 22.07 13.36
C ILE A 131 -26.33 20.74 13.68
N ALA A 132 -27.57 20.58 13.21
CA ALA A 132 -28.36 19.36 13.37
C ALA A 132 -28.10 18.34 12.24
N ALA A 133 -28.62 17.12 12.41
CA ALA A 133 -28.44 16.03 11.47
C ALA A 133 -29.05 16.28 10.07
N ASP A 134 -30.05 17.15 10.01
CA ASP A 134 -30.70 17.60 8.77
C ASP A 134 -30.02 18.85 8.15
N GLY A 135 -28.90 19.29 8.72
CA GLY A 135 -28.18 20.50 8.30
C GLY A 135 -28.75 21.81 8.86
N SER A 136 -29.83 21.77 9.65
CA SER A 136 -30.40 23.00 10.23
C SER A 136 -29.50 23.61 11.31
N LEU A 137 -29.51 24.94 11.39
CA LEU A 137 -28.72 25.69 12.36
C LEU A 137 -29.40 25.65 13.74
N VAL A 138 -28.71 25.08 14.74
CA VAL A 138 -29.19 25.01 16.13
C VAL A 138 -28.56 26.13 16.98
N LYS A 139 -27.26 26.36 16.79
CA LYS A 139 -26.53 27.43 17.47
C LYS A 139 -25.55 28.08 16.48
N PRO A 140 -25.61 29.42 16.28
CA PRO A 140 -24.65 30.15 15.45
C PRO A 140 -23.20 29.91 15.86
N LEU A 141 -22.28 30.03 14.91
CA LEU A 141 -20.85 30.05 15.21
C LEU A 141 -20.49 31.28 16.05
N ASP A 142 -19.81 31.05 17.18
CA ASP A 142 -19.20 32.09 17.98
C ASP A 142 -17.81 32.42 17.42
N GLU A 143 -17.72 33.41 16.53
CA GLU A 143 -16.47 33.78 15.86
C GLU A 143 -15.40 34.31 16.83
N ASP A 144 -15.81 35.01 17.90
CA ASP A 144 -14.88 35.52 18.91
C ASP A 144 -14.24 34.36 19.70
N ALA A 145 -15.00 33.32 19.99
CA ALA A 145 -14.48 32.09 20.58
C ALA A 145 -13.49 31.38 19.64
N VAL A 146 -13.73 31.37 18.32
CA VAL A 146 -12.76 30.84 17.34
C VAL A 146 -11.47 31.65 17.37
N ARG A 147 -11.54 32.99 17.34
CA ARG A 147 -10.37 33.87 17.42
C ARG A 147 -9.58 33.65 18.71
N ALA A 148 -10.27 33.56 19.85
CA ALA A 148 -9.64 33.29 21.13
C ALA A 148 -8.96 31.92 21.16
N ALA A 149 -9.61 30.88 20.62
CA ALA A 149 -9.06 29.54 20.52
C ALA A 149 -7.83 29.48 19.60
N ALA A 150 -7.87 30.15 18.45
CA ALA A 150 -6.73 30.26 17.55
C ALA A 150 -5.54 30.92 18.25
N ARG A 151 -5.73 32.08 18.89
CA ARG A 151 -4.65 32.74 19.64
C ARG A 151 -4.09 31.88 20.77
N GLU A 152 -4.95 31.16 21.49
CA GLU A 152 -4.49 30.24 22.54
C GLU A 152 -3.63 29.11 21.96
N LEU A 153 -4.09 28.43 20.91
CA LEU A 153 -3.31 27.38 20.24
C LEU A 153 -1.99 27.93 19.69
N GLY A 154 -1.98 29.14 19.15
CA GLY A 154 -0.78 29.84 18.69
C GLY A 154 0.27 30.03 19.78
N ARG A 155 -0.13 30.30 21.04
CA ARG A 155 0.80 30.40 22.18
C ARG A 155 1.51 29.09 22.49
N HIS A 156 0.92 27.95 22.14
CA HIS A 156 1.52 26.62 22.27
C HIS A 156 2.35 26.22 21.04
N GLY A 157 2.52 27.11 20.06
CA GLY A 157 3.38 26.87 18.89
C GLY A 157 2.86 25.81 17.93
N VAL A 158 1.53 25.61 17.86
CA VAL A 158 0.94 24.64 16.93
C VAL A 158 1.33 24.96 15.48
N LYS A 159 1.60 23.92 14.69
CA LYS A 159 1.92 24.05 13.25
C LYS A 159 0.73 23.78 12.34
N ALA A 160 -0.26 23.06 12.85
CA ALA A 160 -1.52 22.82 12.16
C ALA A 160 -2.70 22.79 13.14
N ILE A 161 -3.89 23.10 12.64
CA ILE A 161 -5.16 23.04 13.37
C ILE A 161 -6.16 22.19 12.58
N ALA A 162 -6.62 21.10 13.20
CA ALA A 162 -7.75 20.32 12.74
C ALA A 162 -9.05 20.97 13.20
N ILE A 163 -10.06 21.06 12.33
CA ILE A 163 -11.40 21.54 12.64
C ILE A 163 -12.39 20.41 12.34
N ALA A 164 -13.07 19.92 13.37
CA ALA A 164 -14.03 18.83 13.25
C ALA A 164 -15.29 19.12 14.07
N TYR A 165 -16.31 19.65 13.40
CA TYR A 165 -17.61 19.92 13.99
C TYR A 165 -18.60 18.79 13.73
N LEU A 166 -19.60 18.69 14.60
CA LEU A 166 -20.68 17.74 14.39
C LEU A 166 -21.54 18.17 13.21
N TRP A 167 -21.90 17.18 12.39
CA TRP A 167 -22.74 17.37 11.20
C TRP A 167 -22.19 18.34 10.16
N SER A 168 -20.88 18.62 10.17
CA SER A 168 -20.20 19.34 9.09
C SER A 168 -20.38 18.66 7.72
N VAL A 169 -20.67 17.37 7.72
CA VAL A 169 -20.98 16.56 6.53
C VAL A 169 -22.36 16.86 5.93
N ALA A 170 -23.28 17.40 6.72
CA ALA A 170 -24.58 17.87 6.27
C ALA A 170 -24.51 19.35 5.86
N ASP A 171 -23.78 20.16 6.63
CA ASP A 171 -23.52 21.56 6.33
C ASP A 171 -22.18 22.01 6.94
N ASN A 172 -21.22 22.37 6.08
CA ASN A 172 -19.85 22.70 6.49
C ASN A 172 -19.61 24.20 6.73
N ARG A 173 -20.65 25.05 6.72
CA ARG A 173 -20.48 26.51 6.81
C ARG A 173 -19.67 26.97 8.02
N HIS A 174 -19.85 26.31 9.17
CA HIS A 174 -19.12 26.66 10.40
C HIS A 174 -17.65 26.25 10.34
N GLU A 175 -17.33 25.09 9.77
CA GLU A 175 -15.93 24.67 9.60
C GLU A 175 -15.21 25.63 8.65
N ARG A 176 -15.81 25.93 7.50
CA ARG A 176 -15.24 26.87 6.51
C ARG A 176 -14.98 28.25 7.12
N ARG A 177 -15.98 28.80 7.82
CA ARG A 177 -15.84 30.11 8.47
C ARG A 177 -14.78 30.09 9.58
N SER A 178 -14.73 29.03 10.37
CA SER A 178 -13.69 28.87 11.39
C SER A 178 -12.29 28.79 10.76
N ALA A 179 -12.15 28.10 9.63
CA ALA A 179 -10.89 27.99 8.93
C ALA A 179 -10.40 29.34 8.38
N GLU A 180 -11.30 30.17 7.83
CA GLU A 180 -10.99 31.54 7.43
C GLU A 180 -10.43 32.35 8.61
N ILE A 181 -11.15 32.34 9.74
CA ILE A 181 -10.75 33.06 10.96
C ILE A 181 -9.38 32.57 11.47
N VAL A 182 -9.15 31.25 11.49
CA VAL A 182 -7.87 30.70 11.94
C VAL A 182 -6.72 31.15 11.03
N ARG A 183 -6.93 31.19 9.70
CA ARG A 183 -5.91 31.67 8.76
C ARG A 183 -5.62 33.17 8.92
N GLU A 184 -6.62 33.97 9.30
CA GLU A 184 -6.46 35.39 9.62
C GLU A 184 -5.63 35.58 10.90
N GLU A 185 -5.91 34.82 11.97
CA GLU A 185 -5.26 34.96 13.29
C GLU A 185 -3.87 34.32 13.36
N LEU A 186 -3.64 33.24 12.61
CA LEU A 186 -2.39 32.47 12.60
C LEU A 186 -1.88 32.26 11.16
N PRO A 187 -1.33 33.29 10.50
CA PRO A 187 -0.71 33.12 9.20
C PRO A 187 0.43 32.09 9.26
N GLY A 188 0.43 31.13 8.34
CA GLY A 188 1.45 30.08 8.24
C GLY A 188 1.17 28.81 9.06
N VAL A 189 0.02 28.72 9.74
CA VAL A 189 -0.48 27.48 10.33
C VAL A 189 -1.40 26.77 9.34
N ASP A 190 -1.16 25.47 9.11
CA ASP A 190 -2.02 24.67 8.25
C ASP A 190 -3.39 24.46 8.90
N VAL A 191 -4.47 24.58 8.11
CA VAL A 191 -5.84 24.41 8.59
C VAL A 191 -6.55 23.34 7.80
N VAL A 192 -7.03 22.32 8.50
CA VAL A 192 -7.66 21.14 7.90
C VAL A 192 -9.09 20.99 8.42
N CYS A 193 -10.08 20.98 7.52
CA CYS A 193 -11.49 20.81 7.86
C CYS A 193 -11.95 19.36 7.65
N SER A 194 -12.75 18.85 8.58
CA SER A 194 -13.22 17.47 8.52
C SER A 194 -14.17 17.20 7.35
N SER A 195 -14.90 18.22 6.89
CA SER A 195 -15.74 18.15 5.68
C SER A 195 -14.95 17.91 4.41
N ASP A 196 -13.67 18.30 4.37
CA ASP A 196 -12.84 18.20 3.17
C ASP A 196 -12.05 16.87 3.15
N ILE A 197 -11.75 16.36 4.35
CA ILE A 197 -10.96 15.13 4.56
C ILE A 197 -11.80 13.86 4.48
N LEU A 198 -12.88 13.78 5.26
CA LEU A 198 -13.72 12.58 5.35
C LEU A 198 -15.17 12.98 5.63
N PRO A 199 -15.96 13.36 4.60
CA PRO A 199 -17.34 13.81 4.76
C PRO A 199 -18.32 12.64 5.01
N GLU A 200 -18.07 11.88 6.08
CA GLU A 200 -18.89 10.75 6.53
C GLU A 200 -19.47 10.99 7.93
N ILE A 201 -20.65 10.44 8.22
CA ILE A 201 -21.39 10.69 9.47
C ILE A 201 -20.60 10.29 10.73
N ARG A 202 -19.70 9.30 10.63
CA ARG A 202 -18.95 8.73 11.76
C ARG A 202 -17.95 9.73 12.36
N GLU A 203 -18.33 10.35 13.47
CA GLU A 203 -17.59 11.45 14.07
C GLU A 203 -16.19 11.03 14.55
N TRP A 204 -16.02 9.94 15.29
CA TRP A 204 -14.68 9.52 15.73
C TRP A 204 -13.72 9.27 14.56
N GLU A 205 -14.12 8.49 13.56
CA GLU A 205 -13.32 8.23 12.37
C GLU A 205 -13.01 9.52 11.61
N ARG A 206 -14.00 10.41 11.43
CA ARG A 206 -13.83 11.70 10.75
C ARG A 206 -12.87 12.62 11.50
N THR A 207 -13.04 12.78 12.81
CA THR A 207 -12.14 13.59 13.63
C THR A 207 -10.73 12.99 13.65
N SER A 208 -10.60 11.67 13.76
CA SER A 208 -9.32 10.97 13.68
C SER A 208 -8.61 11.24 12.35
N ALA A 209 -9.27 11.04 11.22
CA ALA A 209 -8.71 11.32 9.89
C ALA A 209 -8.26 12.78 9.73
N THR A 210 -9.04 13.72 10.27
CA THR A 210 -8.72 15.16 10.24
C THR A 210 -7.50 15.48 11.09
N VAL A 211 -7.42 14.90 12.29
CA VAL A 211 -6.27 15.05 13.20
C VAL A 211 -5.00 14.45 12.58
N LEU A 212 -5.08 13.24 12.02
CA LEU A 212 -3.95 12.61 11.34
C LEU A 212 -3.51 13.44 10.13
N SER A 213 -4.45 13.98 9.35
CA SER A 213 -4.15 14.89 8.24
C SER A 213 -3.43 16.15 8.69
N ALA A 214 -3.93 16.82 9.73
CA ALA A 214 -3.29 18.01 10.29
C ALA A 214 -1.89 17.69 10.85
N TYR A 215 -1.71 16.49 11.41
CA TYR A 215 -0.41 16.05 11.93
C TYR A 215 0.63 15.88 10.82
N ILE A 216 0.25 15.29 9.68
CA ILE A 216 1.19 15.00 8.58
C ILE A 216 1.33 16.13 7.55
N ALA A 217 0.33 16.99 7.39
CA ALA A 217 0.30 18.02 6.36
C ALA A 217 1.58 18.88 6.33
N PRO A 218 2.09 19.42 7.45
CA PRO A 218 3.27 20.28 7.39
C PRO A 218 4.52 19.54 6.88
N MET A 219 4.67 18.26 7.23
CA MET A 219 5.83 17.45 6.83
C MET A 219 5.80 17.10 5.35
N ILE A 220 4.63 16.70 4.83
CA ILE A 220 4.52 16.29 3.43
C ILE A 220 4.46 17.49 2.48
N SER A 221 3.92 18.64 2.92
CA SER A 221 3.79 19.85 2.09
C SER A 221 5.14 20.35 1.60
N GLU A 222 6.10 20.53 2.51
CA GLU A 222 7.44 21.02 2.16
C GLU A 222 8.15 20.03 1.23
N TYR A 223 8.16 18.75 1.61
CA TYR A 223 8.79 17.69 0.81
C TYR A 223 8.24 17.60 -0.61
N LEU A 224 6.92 17.53 -0.76
CA LEU A 224 6.29 17.36 -2.07
C LEU A 224 6.39 18.62 -2.94
N ALA A 225 6.36 19.81 -2.34
CA ALA A 225 6.59 21.06 -3.07
C ALA A 225 8.04 21.16 -3.60
N SER A 226 9.02 20.77 -2.78
CA SER A 226 10.41 20.67 -3.21
C SER A 226 10.61 19.61 -4.31
N PHE A 227 9.94 18.47 -4.20
CA PHE A 227 9.93 17.44 -5.24
C PHE A 227 9.37 17.95 -6.57
N GLU A 228 8.19 18.61 -6.55
CA GLU A 228 7.58 19.17 -7.75
C GLU A 228 8.48 20.23 -8.40
N THR A 229 9.11 21.08 -7.58
CA THR A 229 10.05 22.11 -8.04
C THR A 229 11.28 21.50 -8.70
N GLU A 230 11.93 20.52 -8.06
CA GLU A 230 13.11 19.83 -8.58
C GLU A 230 12.81 19.15 -9.92
N MET A 231 11.66 18.45 -10.04
CA MET A 231 11.28 17.79 -11.30
C MET A 231 11.01 18.80 -12.42
N ARG A 232 10.38 19.93 -12.10
CA ARG A 232 10.13 21.01 -13.06
C ARG A 232 11.41 21.68 -13.54
N GLU A 233 12.34 21.98 -12.63
CA GLU A 233 13.64 22.58 -12.97
C GLU A 233 14.47 21.68 -13.89
N ARG A 234 14.30 20.36 -13.75
CA ARG A 234 14.89 19.35 -14.63
C ARG A 234 14.07 19.03 -15.88
N ARG A 235 13.08 19.87 -16.21
CA ARG A 235 12.29 19.85 -17.45
C ARG A 235 11.33 18.66 -17.63
N LEU A 236 10.79 18.11 -16.54
CA LEU A 236 9.65 17.20 -16.65
C LEU A 236 8.45 17.96 -17.30
N PRO A 237 7.84 17.45 -18.38
CA PRO A 237 6.82 18.18 -19.13
C PRO A 237 5.46 18.25 -18.41
N HIS A 238 5.16 17.26 -17.58
CA HIS A 238 3.91 17.15 -16.81
C HIS A 238 4.19 17.21 -15.31
N ARG A 239 3.16 17.47 -14.51
CA ARG A 239 3.30 17.42 -13.05
C ARG A 239 3.60 16.00 -12.60
N PRO A 240 4.52 15.80 -11.63
CA PRO A 240 4.69 14.49 -11.04
C PRO A 240 3.45 14.13 -10.21
N LEU A 241 3.15 12.84 -10.17
CA LEU A 241 2.02 12.26 -9.46
C LEU A 241 2.51 11.55 -8.20
N ILE A 242 1.67 11.49 -7.18
CA ILE A 242 1.94 10.83 -5.91
C ILE A 242 0.96 9.67 -5.73
N MET A 243 1.50 8.53 -5.32
CA MET A 243 0.71 7.34 -5.01
C MET A 243 -0.21 7.61 -3.80
N GLN A 244 -1.46 7.16 -3.89
CA GLN A 244 -2.48 7.28 -2.86
C GLN A 244 -2.87 5.91 -2.29
N VAL A 245 -3.37 5.90 -1.06
CA VAL A 245 -3.87 4.70 -0.38
C VAL A 245 -5.04 4.03 -1.11
N ASN A 246 -5.78 4.75 -1.94
CA ASN A 246 -6.91 4.23 -2.72
C ASN A 246 -6.52 3.43 -3.96
N GLY A 247 -5.22 3.17 -4.17
CA GLY A 247 -4.71 2.40 -5.31
C GLY A 247 -4.61 3.19 -6.61
N GLY A 248 -4.77 4.52 -6.57
CA GLY A 248 -4.48 5.41 -7.68
C GLY A 248 -3.41 6.44 -7.35
N CYS A 249 -3.19 7.38 -8.27
CA CYS A 249 -2.28 8.51 -8.07
C CYS A 249 -2.97 9.85 -8.32
N ALA A 250 -2.42 10.92 -7.76
CA ALA A 250 -2.89 12.30 -7.92
C ALA A 250 -1.72 13.28 -7.92
N ALA A 251 -1.88 14.47 -8.48
CA ALA A 251 -0.85 15.50 -8.39
C ALA A 251 -0.72 16.04 -6.95
N VAL A 252 0.40 16.75 -6.70
CA VAL A 252 0.77 17.22 -5.36
C VAL A 252 -0.32 18.10 -4.72
N PRO A 253 -0.89 19.13 -5.39
CA PRO A 253 -1.91 19.98 -4.78
C PRO A 253 -3.14 19.20 -4.30
N GLU A 254 -3.57 18.20 -5.06
CA GLU A 254 -4.73 17.35 -4.76
C GLU A 254 -4.45 16.46 -3.54
N LEU A 255 -3.25 15.88 -3.46
CA LEU A 255 -2.85 15.10 -2.29
C LEU A 255 -2.77 15.98 -1.03
N LEU A 256 -2.25 17.20 -1.15
CA LEU A 256 -2.17 18.15 -0.03
C LEU A 256 -3.54 18.66 0.41
N ALA A 257 -4.54 18.66 -0.48
CA ALA A 257 -5.92 18.94 -0.12
C ALA A 257 -6.54 17.80 0.73
N ARG A 258 -6.05 16.57 0.59
CA ARG A 258 -6.46 15.40 1.40
C ARG A 258 -5.26 14.57 1.89
N PRO A 259 -4.47 15.09 2.85
CA PRO A 259 -3.21 14.48 3.29
C PRO A 259 -3.35 13.03 3.76
N VAL A 260 -4.50 12.66 4.33
CA VAL A 260 -4.79 11.29 4.77
C VAL A 260 -4.58 10.24 3.67
N ASN A 261 -4.74 10.59 2.39
CA ASN A 261 -4.55 9.66 1.27
C ASN A 261 -3.07 9.29 1.05
N ALA A 262 -2.14 10.05 1.63
CA ALA A 262 -0.71 9.78 1.57
C ALA A 262 -0.26 8.69 2.55
N ILE A 263 -1.14 8.29 3.49
CA ILE A 263 -0.83 7.30 4.52
C ILE A 263 -0.94 5.91 3.91
N ALA A 264 0.06 5.06 4.13
CA ALA A 264 0.13 3.67 3.63
C ALA A 264 -0.01 3.54 2.10
N SER A 265 0.45 4.54 1.32
CA SER A 265 0.21 4.57 -0.13
C SER A 265 1.20 3.76 -0.97
N GLY A 266 2.45 3.55 -0.52
CA GLY A 266 3.46 2.78 -1.27
C GLY A 266 3.00 1.37 -1.66
N PRO A 267 2.65 0.51 -0.68
CA PRO A 267 2.17 -0.85 -0.94
C PRO A 267 0.86 -0.92 -1.74
N ALA A 268 0.06 0.16 -1.75
CA ALA A 268 -1.18 0.22 -2.53
C ALA A 268 -0.94 0.17 -4.06
N ALA A 269 0.31 0.30 -4.52
CA ALA A 269 0.69 0.15 -5.92
C ALA A 269 0.91 -1.31 -6.35
N GLY A 270 1.17 -2.22 -5.40
CA GLY A 270 1.41 -3.64 -5.67
C GLY A 270 0.31 -4.32 -6.50
N PRO A 271 -0.99 -4.09 -6.22
CA PRO A 271 -2.09 -4.62 -7.03
C PRO A 271 -2.00 -4.27 -8.52
N ALA A 272 -1.64 -3.03 -8.85
CA ALA A 272 -1.54 -2.58 -10.25
C ALA A 272 -0.43 -3.34 -10.99
N ALA A 273 0.71 -3.58 -10.32
CA ALA A 273 1.77 -4.43 -10.86
C ALA A 273 1.28 -5.87 -11.06
N GLY A 274 0.61 -6.45 -10.06
CA GLY A 274 0.06 -7.81 -10.15
C GLY A 274 -0.91 -7.97 -11.33
N ALA A 275 -1.88 -7.07 -11.44
CA ALA A 275 -2.87 -7.07 -12.53
C ALA A 275 -2.22 -6.92 -13.92
N TYR A 276 -1.16 -6.13 -14.03
CA TYR A 276 -0.43 -5.96 -15.29
C TYR A 276 0.15 -7.27 -15.82
N TYR A 277 0.74 -8.11 -14.96
CA TYR A 277 1.37 -9.39 -15.36
C TYR A 277 0.43 -10.59 -15.34
N ALA A 278 -0.72 -10.51 -14.66
CA ALA A 278 -1.56 -11.66 -14.39
C ALA A 278 -2.28 -12.27 -15.61
N SER A 279 -2.26 -11.61 -16.77
CA SER A 279 -3.09 -11.96 -17.94
C SER A 279 -2.97 -13.42 -18.43
N ASN A 280 -1.82 -14.07 -18.24
CA ASN A 280 -1.57 -15.45 -18.69
C ASN A 280 -1.65 -16.50 -17.56
N THR A 281 -2.11 -16.12 -16.37
CA THR A 281 -2.24 -17.04 -15.23
C THR A 281 -3.59 -17.78 -15.25
N LYS A 282 -3.76 -18.84 -14.45
CA LYS A 282 -5.05 -19.55 -14.35
C LYS A 282 -6.23 -18.68 -13.89
N ALA A 283 -5.95 -17.57 -13.20
CA ALA A 283 -6.95 -16.71 -12.58
C ALA A 283 -6.52 -15.23 -12.59
N PRO A 284 -6.53 -14.56 -13.76
CA PRO A 284 -5.97 -13.21 -13.93
C PRO A 284 -6.63 -12.13 -13.06
N GLY A 285 -7.87 -12.37 -12.59
CA GLY A 285 -8.60 -11.46 -11.71
C GLY A 285 -8.56 -11.83 -10.22
N ARG A 286 -7.92 -12.94 -9.83
CA ARG A 286 -7.88 -13.41 -8.43
C ARG A 286 -6.44 -13.60 -7.99
N LEU A 287 -5.88 -12.53 -7.43
CA LEU A 287 -4.46 -12.45 -7.09
C LEU A 287 -4.25 -12.22 -5.60
N ILE A 288 -3.30 -12.94 -5.01
CA ILE A 288 -2.70 -12.59 -3.72
C ILE A 288 -1.34 -11.98 -4.05
N VAL A 289 -1.22 -10.66 -3.95
CA VAL A 289 0.03 -9.96 -4.23
C VAL A 289 0.79 -9.82 -2.92
N VAL A 290 2.03 -10.29 -2.92
CA VAL A 290 2.93 -10.23 -1.77
C VAL A 290 4.21 -9.50 -2.15
N ASP A 291 4.67 -8.60 -1.29
CA ASP A 291 5.94 -7.89 -1.45
C ASP A 291 6.82 -8.11 -0.22
N MET A 292 7.93 -8.83 -0.40
CA MET A 292 8.91 -9.04 0.68
C MET A 292 10.15 -8.17 0.46
N GLY A 293 10.21 -7.10 1.25
CA GLY A 293 11.34 -6.18 1.31
C GLY A 293 12.41 -6.57 2.34
N GLY A 294 13.25 -5.61 2.71
CA GLY A 294 14.25 -5.77 3.77
C GLY A 294 13.68 -5.73 5.18
N THR A 295 12.52 -5.07 5.39
CA THR A 295 11.99 -4.81 6.74
C THR A 295 10.59 -5.40 6.95
N SER A 296 9.77 -5.40 5.91
CA SER A 296 8.36 -5.77 5.95
C SER A 296 8.01 -6.82 4.90
N PHE A 297 6.85 -7.42 5.11
CA PHE A 297 6.12 -8.23 4.16
C PHE A 297 4.70 -7.68 4.04
N ASP A 298 4.35 -7.23 2.84
CA ASP A 298 3.06 -6.60 2.55
C ASP A 298 2.20 -7.56 1.74
N VAL A 299 0.93 -7.72 2.13
CA VAL A 299 -0.04 -8.59 1.45
C VAL A 299 -1.26 -7.77 1.06
N CYS A 300 -1.65 -7.89 -0.21
CA CYS A 300 -2.91 -7.34 -0.73
C CYS A 300 -3.61 -8.34 -1.64
N LEU A 301 -4.91 -8.17 -1.81
CA LEU A 301 -5.76 -9.08 -2.57
C LEU A 301 -6.41 -8.34 -3.75
N LEU A 302 -6.44 -8.98 -4.92
CA LEU A 302 -7.28 -8.59 -6.04
C LEU A 302 -8.38 -9.62 -6.24
N ARG A 303 -9.60 -9.14 -6.38
CA ARG A 303 -10.79 -9.96 -6.62
C ARG A 303 -11.52 -9.41 -7.84
N ASP A 304 -11.77 -10.29 -8.80
CA ASP A 304 -12.40 -9.98 -10.08
C ASP A 304 -11.72 -8.82 -10.82
N GLY A 305 -10.38 -8.74 -10.70
CA GLY A 305 -9.54 -7.73 -11.33
C GLY A 305 -9.38 -6.42 -10.54
N GLU A 306 -10.10 -6.26 -9.43
CA GLU A 306 -10.08 -5.04 -8.61
C GLU A 306 -9.42 -5.28 -7.25
N PRO A 307 -8.63 -4.33 -6.72
CA PRO A 307 -8.11 -4.40 -5.36
C PRO A 307 -9.24 -4.47 -4.33
N VAL A 308 -9.07 -5.30 -3.29
CA VAL A 308 -9.97 -5.28 -2.14
C VAL A 308 -9.76 -4.01 -1.35
N MET A 309 -10.85 -3.25 -1.16
CA MET A 309 -10.84 -1.98 -0.47
C MET A 309 -11.38 -2.10 0.96
N SER A 310 -10.88 -1.26 1.87
CA SER A 310 -11.29 -1.23 3.27
C SER A 310 -11.23 0.18 3.86
N THR A 311 -12.27 0.55 4.63
CA THR A 311 -12.28 1.75 5.48
C THR A 311 -11.78 1.45 6.90
N ALA A 312 -11.42 0.19 7.20
CA ALA A 312 -10.99 -0.24 8.52
C ALA A 312 -9.47 -0.09 8.72
N ILE A 313 -8.78 0.53 7.77
CA ILE A 313 -7.34 0.76 7.83
C ILE A 313 -7.02 1.65 9.04
N LYS A 314 -5.96 1.27 9.77
CA LYS A 314 -5.47 1.99 10.93
C LYS A 314 -3.98 2.22 10.84
N VAL A 315 -3.53 3.34 11.40
CA VAL A 315 -2.11 3.63 11.64
C VAL A 315 -1.96 4.11 13.07
N ALA A 316 -0.99 3.54 13.80
CA ALA A 316 -0.78 3.80 15.23
C ALA A 316 -2.08 3.66 16.05
N ASP A 317 -2.86 2.60 15.77
CA ASP A 317 -4.18 2.29 16.33
C ASP A 317 -5.31 3.31 16.05
N GLN A 318 -5.04 4.36 15.27
CA GLN A 318 -6.04 5.34 14.87
C GLN A 318 -6.64 5.01 13.50
N PRO A 319 -7.97 5.10 13.33
CA PRO A 319 -8.60 4.91 12.03
C PRO A 319 -8.22 6.07 11.11
N ILE A 320 -7.84 5.74 9.87
CA ILE A 320 -7.71 6.75 8.80
C ILE A 320 -9.04 7.02 8.11
N GLY A 321 -9.99 6.08 8.20
CA GLY A 321 -11.38 6.20 7.73
C GLY A 321 -11.58 6.18 6.22
N VAL A 322 -10.59 6.63 5.44
CA VAL A 322 -10.64 6.60 3.97
C VAL A 322 -10.71 5.18 3.42
N ASN A 323 -11.42 5.01 2.32
CA ASN A 323 -11.53 3.74 1.61
C ASN A 323 -10.25 3.49 0.81
N GLY A 324 -9.32 2.72 1.39
CA GLY A 324 -8.03 2.41 0.79
C GLY A 324 -7.91 0.95 0.36
N VAL A 325 -6.88 0.64 -0.42
CA VAL A 325 -6.45 -0.73 -0.69
C VAL A 325 -6.14 -1.41 0.64
N GLU A 326 -6.74 -2.56 0.87
CA GLU A 326 -6.48 -3.35 2.08
C GLU A 326 -5.09 -3.99 1.96
N VAL A 327 -4.13 -3.39 2.66
CA VAL A 327 -2.77 -3.92 2.80
C VAL A 327 -2.57 -4.37 4.24
N LEU A 328 -2.18 -5.63 4.42
CA LEU A 328 -1.66 -6.11 5.69
C LEU A 328 -0.14 -6.13 5.62
N SER A 329 0.51 -5.34 6.47
CA SER A 329 1.96 -5.34 6.63
C SER A 329 2.36 -6.09 7.91
N VAL A 330 3.34 -6.99 7.80
CA VAL A 330 3.94 -7.69 8.95
C VAL A 330 5.46 -7.52 8.96
N GLY A 331 6.07 -7.51 10.14
CA GLY A 331 7.52 -7.38 10.35
C GLY A 331 8.32 -8.63 9.98
N ALA A 332 8.21 -9.06 8.71
CA ALA A 332 8.85 -10.26 8.17
C ALA A 332 9.58 -9.94 6.86
N GLY A 333 10.69 -9.20 6.92
CA GLY A 333 11.54 -8.91 5.76
C GLY A 333 12.86 -9.68 5.77
N GLY A 334 13.70 -9.45 4.76
CA GLY A 334 15.05 -10.03 4.68
C GLY A 334 15.95 -9.69 5.89
N GLY A 335 15.77 -8.50 6.47
CA GLY A 335 16.48 -8.02 7.65
C GLY A 335 15.82 -8.41 8.98
N SER A 336 14.72 -9.16 9.00
CA SER A 336 14.11 -9.61 10.26
C SER A 336 15.10 -10.46 11.05
N ILE A 337 15.31 -10.08 12.31
CA ILE A 337 16.34 -10.65 13.18
C ILE A 337 15.84 -11.97 13.77
N ALA A 338 16.68 -12.99 13.71
CA ALA A 338 16.49 -14.26 14.40
C ALA A 338 17.06 -14.19 15.82
N TRP A 339 16.29 -14.63 16.82
CA TRP A 339 16.67 -14.59 18.22
C TRP A 339 16.03 -15.73 19.01
N ILE A 340 16.60 -16.06 20.17
CA ILE A 340 16.09 -17.10 21.07
C ILE A 340 15.36 -16.43 22.23
N ASP A 341 14.11 -16.83 22.46
CA ASP A 341 13.32 -16.32 23.58
C ASP A 341 13.70 -16.95 24.93
N SER A 342 13.13 -16.42 26.02
CA SER A 342 13.36 -16.92 27.38
C SER A 342 12.95 -18.39 27.56
N GLY A 343 12.06 -18.91 26.70
CA GLY A 343 11.65 -20.31 26.65
C GLY A 343 12.52 -21.18 25.75
N ARG A 344 13.69 -20.70 25.30
CA ARG A 344 14.59 -21.39 24.35
C ARG A 344 13.96 -21.72 23.00
N SER A 345 12.97 -20.93 22.56
CA SER A 345 12.36 -21.09 21.23
C SER A 345 12.94 -20.09 20.24
N LEU A 346 13.18 -20.55 19.00
CA LEU A 346 13.60 -19.68 17.90
C LEU A 346 12.45 -18.76 17.47
N ARG A 347 12.73 -17.47 17.40
CA ARG A 347 11.85 -16.42 16.90
C ARG A 347 12.54 -15.68 15.75
N VAL A 348 11.75 -15.17 14.81
CA VAL A 348 12.23 -14.32 13.71
C VAL A 348 11.32 -13.11 13.62
N GLY A 349 11.91 -11.91 13.72
CA GLY A 349 11.16 -10.67 13.86
C GLY A 349 10.54 -10.50 15.27
N PRO A 350 9.69 -9.47 15.47
CA PRO A 350 9.37 -8.40 14.52
C PRO A 350 10.51 -7.37 14.37
N ARG A 351 11.57 -7.45 15.21
CA ARG A 351 12.76 -6.59 15.10
C ARG A 351 13.44 -6.81 13.76
N SER A 352 13.87 -5.72 13.12
CA SER A 352 14.61 -5.73 11.86
C SER A 352 15.97 -5.05 12.04
N ALA A 353 16.98 -5.54 11.32
CA ALA A 353 18.30 -4.94 11.24
C ALA A 353 18.35 -3.69 10.32
N GLY A 354 17.26 -3.41 9.59
CA GLY A 354 17.16 -2.29 8.64
C GLY A 354 18.22 -2.35 7.54
N SER A 355 18.61 -1.18 7.01
CA SER A 355 19.72 -1.01 6.06
C SER A 355 21.06 -0.70 6.73
N GLN A 356 21.01 -0.13 7.93
CA GLN A 356 22.15 0.22 8.77
C GLN A 356 21.84 -0.17 10.24
N PRO A 357 22.63 -1.09 10.85
CA PRO A 357 23.82 -1.73 10.31
C PRO A 357 23.50 -2.84 9.28
N GLY A 358 22.24 -3.25 9.16
CA GLY A 358 21.76 -4.27 8.22
C GLY A 358 22.16 -5.72 8.60
N PRO A 359 21.80 -6.70 7.75
CA PRO A 359 22.24 -8.10 7.87
C PRO A 359 23.73 -8.27 8.14
N ALA A 360 24.14 -9.33 8.84
CA ALA A 360 25.56 -9.55 9.14
C ALA A 360 26.40 -9.70 7.86
N CYS A 361 25.84 -10.35 6.84
CA CYS A 361 26.44 -10.55 5.53
C CYS A 361 26.66 -9.26 4.74
N TYR A 362 26.08 -8.13 5.16
CA TYR A 362 26.28 -6.84 4.51
C TYR A 362 27.63 -6.21 4.85
N GLY A 363 28.33 -6.70 5.88
CA GLY A 363 29.65 -6.23 6.27
C GLY A 363 29.69 -4.84 6.92
N ARG A 364 28.54 -4.21 7.17
CA ARG A 364 28.39 -2.82 7.66
C ARG A 364 28.28 -2.69 9.19
N GLY A 365 28.69 -3.72 9.94
CA GLY A 365 28.68 -3.72 11.41
C GLY A 365 27.55 -4.54 12.05
N GLY A 366 26.63 -5.09 11.24
CA GLY A 366 25.59 -6.00 11.72
C GLY A 366 26.18 -7.27 12.32
N ARG A 367 25.61 -7.74 13.43
CA ARG A 367 26.10 -8.91 14.20
C ARG A 367 25.04 -9.95 14.48
N GLU A 368 23.77 -9.55 14.57
CA GLU A 368 22.66 -10.48 14.78
C GLU A 368 22.28 -11.16 13.45
N PRO A 369 21.90 -12.45 13.45
CA PRO A 369 21.52 -13.16 12.24
C PRO A 369 20.14 -12.70 11.73
N THR A 370 20.02 -12.59 10.41
CA THR A 370 18.78 -12.19 9.72
C THR A 370 18.31 -13.25 8.72
N VAL A 371 17.12 -13.05 8.14
CA VAL A 371 16.58 -13.92 7.06
C VAL A 371 17.48 -13.90 5.82
N THR A 372 18.08 -12.76 5.48
CA THR A 372 19.05 -12.64 4.39
C THR A 372 20.32 -13.44 4.69
N ASP A 373 20.81 -13.42 5.93
CA ASP A 373 21.95 -14.26 6.36
C ASP A 373 21.63 -15.75 6.19
N ALA A 374 20.42 -16.17 6.58
CA ALA A 374 19.98 -17.55 6.44
C ALA A 374 19.85 -17.99 4.97
N ASN A 375 19.29 -17.15 4.10
CA ASN A 375 19.22 -17.43 2.66
C ASN A 375 20.61 -17.52 2.00
N LEU A 376 21.59 -16.74 2.48
CA LEU A 376 22.97 -16.83 2.01
C LEU A 376 23.65 -18.11 2.52
N ALA A 377 23.54 -18.41 3.82
CA ALA A 377 24.14 -19.60 4.43
C ALA A 377 23.60 -20.91 3.84
N THR A 378 22.32 -20.93 3.48
CA THR A 378 21.67 -22.09 2.85
C THR A 378 21.96 -22.23 1.36
N GLY A 379 22.75 -21.34 0.75
CA GLY A 379 23.05 -21.38 -0.69
C GLY A 379 21.86 -21.03 -1.59
N ARG A 380 20.75 -20.51 -1.04
CA ARG A 380 19.62 -20.02 -1.86
C ARG A 380 19.95 -18.73 -2.58
N MET A 381 20.81 -17.90 -2.00
CA MET A 381 21.31 -16.65 -2.57
C MET A 381 22.83 -16.71 -2.83
N SER A 382 23.30 -16.05 -3.89
CA SER A 382 24.74 -15.93 -4.20
C SER A 382 25.42 -14.85 -3.36
N SER A 383 26.69 -15.07 -3.01
CA SER A 383 27.55 -14.03 -2.42
C SER A 383 27.97 -12.95 -3.43
N ASN A 384 27.94 -13.25 -4.74
CA ASN A 384 28.56 -12.43 -5.78
C ASN A 384 27.54 -11.74 -6.71
N ALA A 385 26.27 -12.14 -6.68
CA ALA A 385 25.24 -11.66 -7.62
C ALA A 385 24.36 -10.53 -7.05
N PHE A 386 24.54 -10.12 -5.79
CA PHE A 386 23.64 -9.19 -5.12
C PHE A 386 23.65 -7.79 -5.80
N LEU A 387 22.46 -7.28 -6.12
CA LEU A 387 22.24 -6.02 -6.88
C LEU A 387 22.96 -5.98 -8.24
N GLY A 388 22.95 -7.10 -8.98
CA GLY A 388 23.65 -7.24 -10.26
C GLY A 388 25.17 -7.25 -10.11
N GLY A 389 25.67 -7.74 -8.96
CA GLY A 389 27.10 -7.79 -8.64
C GLY A 389 27.69 -6.47 -8.15
N ARG A 390 26.88 -5.41 -8.00
CA ARG A 390 27.33 -4.12 -7.43
C ARG A 390 27.76 -4.22 -5.98
N ARG A 391 27.38 -5.30 -5.28
CA ARG A 391 27.71 -5.51 -3.87
C ARG A 391 27.98 -6.99 -3.59
N ALA A 392 29.13 -7.28 -3.00
CA ALA A 392 29.46 -8.61 -2.51
C ALA A 392 28.88 -8.83 -1.08
N LEU A 393 28.39 -10.03 -0.81
CA LEU A 393 27.93 -10.45 0.51
C LEU A 393 28.95 -11.35 1.19
N ASP A 394 29.10 -11.20 2.50
CA ASP A 394 30.04 -11.97 3.32
C ASP A 394 29.33 -13.20 3.93
N ALA A 395 29.46 -14.35 3.25
CA ALA A 395 28.88 -15.62 3.70
C ALA A 395 29.49 -16.13 5.02
N THR A 396 30.74 -15.77 5.30
CA THR A 396 31.41 -16.14 6.56
C THR A 396 30.78 -15.41 7.73
N ARG A 397 30.50 -14.11 7.59
CA ARG A 397 29.79 -13.33 8.62
C ARG A 397 28.38 -13.85 8.87
N ALA A 398 27.64 -14.19 7.81
CA ALA A 398 26.32 -14.82 7.94
C ALA A 398 26.40 -16.08 8.81
N SER A 399 27.34 -16.97 8.47
CA SER A 399 27.54 -18.24 9.16
C SER A 399 27.95 -18.06 10.62
N ILE A 400 28.81 -17.08 10.93
CA ILE A 400 29.23 -16.75 12.30
C ILE A 400 28.05 -16.24 13.11
N ALA A 401 27.24 -15.31 12.56
CA ALA A 401 26.08 -14.77 13.25
C ALA A 401 25.05 -15.87 13.56
N ILE A 402 24.73 -16.72 12.58
CA ILE A 402 23.79 -17.83 12.78
C ILE A 402 24.33 -18.82 13.82
N ARG A 403 25.63 -19.15 13.75
CA ARG A 403 26.27 -20.06 14.72
C ARG A 403 26.12 -19.54 16.14
N GLN A 404 26.56 -18.30 16.38
CA GLN A 404 26.67 -17.72 17.70
C GLN A 404 25.30 -17.50 18.37
N TYR A 405 24.32 -17.00 17.62
CA TYR A 405 23.05 -16.55 18.21
C TYR A 405 21.90 -17.55 18.08
N VAL A 406 22.02 -18.58 17.23
CA VAL A 406 20.95 -19.57 17.02
C VAL A 406 21.46 -21.00 17.16
N ALA A 407 22.50 -21.38 16.40
CA ALA A 407 22.92 -22.77 16.32
C ALA A 407 23.50 -23.30 17.65
N GLU A 408 24.51 -22.62 18.22
CA GLU A 408 25.12 -22.99 19.50
C GLU A 408 24.11 -22.95 20.67
N PRO A 409 23.27 -21.91 20.84
CA PRO A 409 22.25 -21.88 21.89
C PRO A 409 21.22 -23.01 21.83
N LEU A 410 20.93 -23.53 20.64
CA LEU A 410 19.97 -24.62 20.41
C LEU A 410 20.63 -26.00 20.26
N GLY A 411 21.95 -26.08 20.19
CA GLY A 411 22.67 -27.33 19.93
C GLY A 411 22.47 -27.88 18.51
N LEU A 412 22.32 -26.99 17.53
CA LEU A 412 22.14 -27.31 16.10
C LEU A 412 23.42 -26.99 15.32
N ASP A 413 23.55 -27.57 14.13
CA ASP A 413 24.51 -27.08 13.14
C ASP A 413 23.98 -25.80 12.43
N VAL A 414 24.87 -25.11 11.73
CA VAL A 414 24.57 -23.81 11.09
C VAL A 414 23.52 -23.96 9.99
N ASP A 415 23.56 -25.05 9.21
CA ASP A 415 22.66 -25.25 8.08
C ASP A 415 21.24 -25.52 8.58
N THR A 416 21.10 -26.38 9.60
CA THR A 416 19.82 -26.65 10.27
C THR A 416 19.27 -25.39 10.93
N ALA A 417 20.12 -24.60 11.60
CA ALA A 417 19.71 -23.32 12.19
C ALA A 417 19.22 -22.33 11.12
N ALA A 418 19.93 -22.21 10.00
CA ALA A 418 19.55 -21.34 8.89
C ALA A 418 18.23 -21.78 8.23
N ALA A 419 18.05 -23.08 7.99
CA ALA A 419 16.80 -23.66 7.52
C ALA A 419 15.62 -23.39 8.50
N GLY A 420 15.88 -23.47 9.80
CA GLY A 420 14.93 -23.11 10.85
C GLY A 420 14.48 -21.66 10.78
N ILE A 421 15.42 -20.71 10.57
CA ILE A 421 15.10 -19.27 10.41
C ILE A 421 14.16 -19.07 9.22
N ILE A 422 14.45 -19.67 8.07
CA ILE A 422 13.61 -19.59 6.86
C ILE A 422 12.22 -20.19 7.12
N THR A 423 12.16 -21.33 7.81
CA THR A 423 10.90 -22.00 8.12
C THR A 423 9.99 -21.14 9.01
N ILE A 424 10.56 -20.53 10.05
CA ILE A 424 9.79 -19.68 10.98
C ILE A 424 9.29 -18.40 10.29
N VAL A 425 10.12 -17.73 9.48
CA VAL A 425 9.65 -16.53 8.76
C VAL A 425 8.56 -16.87 7.74
N ASN A 426 8.69 -18.00 7.03
CA ASN A 426 7.65 -18.46 6.11
C ASN A 426 6.33 -18.77 6.82
N ALA A 427 6.37 -19.39 8.00
CA ALA A 427 5.17 -19.63 8.80
C ALA A 427 4.50 -18.31 9.21
N ASN A 428 5.27 -17.31 9.65
CA ASN A 428 4.74 -15.98 10.00
C ASN A 428 4.09 -15.28 8.79
N MET A 429 4.74 -15.31 7.62
CA MET A 429 4.20 -14.73 6.39
C MET A 429 2.95 -15.47 5.90
N ALA A 430 2.93 -16.81 5.98
CA ALA A 430 1.75 -17.60 5.67
C ALA A 430 0.56 -17.25 6.58
N MET A 431 0.80 -17.00 7.88
CA MET A 431 -0.24 -16.52 8.80
C MET A 431 -0.80 -15.16 8.38
N ALA A 432 0.05 -14.23 7.91
CA ALA A 432 -0.40 -12.94 7.39
C ALA A 432 -1.30 -13.12 6.15
N ILE A 433 -0.92 -14.00 5.21
CA ILE A 433 -1.76 -14.30 4.05
C ILE A 433 -3.09 -14.92 4.47
N ARG A 434 -3.11 -15.83 5.47
CA ARG A 434 -4.36 -16.42 5.99
C ARG A 434 -5.31 -15.38 6.59
N ALA A 435 -4.77 -14.35 7.27
CA ALA A 435 -5.57 -13.29 7.86
C ALA A 435 -6.30 -12.43 6.81
N VAL A 436 -5.67 -12.17 5.66
CA VAL A 436 -6.33 -11.41 4.57
C VAL A 436 -7.18 -12.27 3.63
N SER A 437 -7.07 -13.60 3.72
CA SER A 437 -7.79 -14.55 2.85
C SER A 437 -8.81 -15.40 3.62
N ILE A 438 -8.36 -16.47 4.29
CA ILE A 438 -9.21 -17.46 4.94
C ILE A 438 -10.11 -16.82 6.00
N GLU A 439 -9.59 -15.92 6.82
CA GLU A 439 -10.38 -15.21 7.84
C GLU A 439 -11.44 -14.28 7.23
N ARG A 440 -11.35 -14.00 5.92
CA ARG A 440 -12.32 -13.25 5.12
C ARG A 440 -13.25 -14.16 4.29
N GLY A 441 -13.18 -15.48 4.47
CA GLY A 441 -13.96 -16.45 3.70
C GLY A 441 -13.46 -16.65 2.27
N ILE A 442 -12.19 -16.32 2.00
CA ILE A 442 -11.55 -16.48 0.69
C ILE A 442 -10.62 -17.69 0.73
N ASP A 443 -10.78 -18.59 -0.24
CA ASP A 443 -9.92 -19.76 -0.38
C ASP A 443 -8.69 -19.43 -1.24
N PRO A 444 -7.46 -19.45 -0.69
CA PRO A 444 -6.24 -19.16 -1.44
C PRO A 444 -6.02 -20.06 -2.66
N ARG A 445 -6.59 -21.27 -2.68
CA ARG A 445 -6.41 -22.24 -3.78
C ARG A 445 -6.97 -21.74 -5.11
N ASP A 446 -7.98 -20.89 -5.05
CA ASP A 446 -8.64 -20.26 -6.20
C ASP A 446 -7.86 -19.07 -6.77
N TYR A 447 -6.77 -18.69 -6.11
CA TYR A 447 -5.96 -17.52 -6.43
C TYR A 447 -4.61 -17.91 -7.02
N VAL A 448 -3.97 -16.92 -7.66
CA VAL A 448 -2.57 -16.95 -8.06
C VAL A 448 -1.80 -16.04 -7.13
N MET A 449 -0.67 -16.49 -6.60
CA MET A 449 0.18 -15.62 -5.80
C MET A 449 1.14 -14.85 -6.70
N VAL A 450 1.14 -13.53 -6.63
CA VAL A 450 2.14 -12.69 -7.28
C VAL A 450 3.19 -12.32 -6.25
N ALA A 451 4.41 -12.82 -6.41
CA ALA A 451 5.49 -12.58 -5.46
C ALA A 451 6.48 -11.53 -5.98
N GLY A 452 6.54 -10.39 -5.29
CA GLY A 452 7.47 -9.30 -5.52
C GLY A 452 8.38 -9.03 -4.32
N GLY A 453 9.11 -7.93 -4.42
CA GLY A 453 10.19 -7.58 -3.51
C GLY A 453 11.49 -8.31 -3.85
N GLY A 454 12.57 -7.84 -3.25
CA GLY A 454 13.89 -8.45 -3.45
C GLY A 454 13.97 -9.88 -2.90
N ALA A 455 13.15 -10.21 -1.89
CA ALA A 455 13.14 -11.51 -1.25
C ALA A 455 11.93 -12.39 -1.61
N GLY A 456 10.89 -11.87 -2.27
CA GLY A 456 9.66 -12.63 -2.50
C GLY A 456 9.89 -13.97 -3.21
N GLY A 457 10.67 -13.97 -4.30
CA GLY A 457 10.98 -15.18 -5.06
C GLY A 457 11.73 -16.28 -4.29
N LEU A 458 12.43 -15.92 -3.20
CA LEU A 458 13.18 -16.88 -2.35
C LEU A 458 12.26 -17.72 -1.46
N HIS A 459 11.05 -17.21 -1.19
CA HIS A 459 10.11 -17.77 -0.22
C HIS A 459 8.77 -18.19 -0.86
N ALA A 460 8.52 -17.77 -2.12
CA ALA A 460 7.21 -17.89 -2.73
C ALA A 460 6.73 -19.34 -2.91
N ALA A 461 7.60 -20.26 -3.31
CA ALA A 461 7.21 -21.66 -3.51
C ALA A 461 6.75 -22.32 -2.19
N GLU A 462 7.47 -22.07 -1.09
CA GLU A 462 7.08 -22.59 0.23
C GLU A 462 5.79 -21.95 0.74
N LEU A 463 5.62 -20.63 0.59
CA LEU A 463 4.40 -19.94 0.98
C LEU A 463 3.18 -20.49 0.22
N ALA A 464 3.31 -20.65 -1.09
CA ALA A 464 2.25 -21.21 -1.92
C ALA A 464 1.88 -22.63 -1.47
N ARG A 465 2.87 -23.47 -1.20
CA ARG A 465 2.67 -24.84 -0.69
C ARG A 465 1.95 -24.88 0.65
N MET A 466 2.33 -24.02 1.61
CA MET A 466 1.67 -23.92 2.92
C MET A 466 0.20 -23.48 2.84
N LEU A 467 -0.17 -22.82 1.74
CA LEU A 467 -1.51 -22.28 1.50
C LEU A 467 -2.32 -23.09 0.47
N GLY A 468 -1.71 -24.09 -0.17
CA GLY A 468 -2.34 -24.87 -1.24
C GLY A 468 -2.47 -24.13 -2.58
N ILE A 469 -1.73 -23.04 -2.77
CA ILE A 469 -1.73 -22.25 -4.01
C ILE A 469 -0.95 -23.02 -5.09
N ALA A 470 -1.60 -23.29 -6.22
CA ALA A 470 -1.01 -24.09 -7.30
C ALA A 470 -0.07 -23.31 -8.23
N GLU A 471 -0.27 -21.99 -8.35
CA GLU A 471 0.49 -21.14 -9.27
C GLU A 471 1.05 -19.91 -8.56
N VAL A 472 2.33 -19.64 -8.80
CA VAL A 472 3.01 -18.43 -8.34
C VAL A 472 3.57 -17.70 -9.55
N LEU A 473 3.25 -16.43 -9.68
CA LEU A 473 3.85 -15.54 -10.66
C LEU A 473 4.91 -14.69 -9.96
N VAL A 474 6.16 -14.78 -10.40
CA VAL A 474 7.21 -13.82 -10.02
C VAL A 474 7.42 -12.89 -11.22
N PRO A 475 6.92 -11.64 -11.17
CA PRO A 475 7.08 -10.70 -12.26
C PRO A 475 8.56 -10.46 -12.59
N ARG A 476 8.88 -10.16 -13.84
CA ARG A 476 10.25 -9.73 -14.19
C ARG A 476 10.65 -8.46 -13.42
N SER A 477 9.67 -7.64 -13.04
CA SER A 477 9.86 -6.44 -12.21
C SER A 477 9.81 -6.70 -10.70
N ALA A 478 9.78 -7.96 -10.24
CA ALA A 478 9.57 -8.33 -8.84
C ALA A 478 10.44 -7.54 -7.86
N GLY A 479 11.74 -7.36 -8.16
CA GLY A 479 12.66 -6.63 -7.30
C GLY A 479 12.28 -5.15 -7.05
N GLY A 480 11.44 -4.54 -7.89
CA GLY A 480 10.88 -3.19 -7.72
C GLY A 480 9.38 -3.18 -7.97
N LEU A 481 8.65 -4.15 -7.40
CA LEU A 481 7.22 -4.38 -7.70
C LEU A 481 6.37 -3.12 -7.44
N CYS A 482 6.50 -2.49 -6.28
CA CYS A 482 5.73 -1.29 -5.93
C CYS A 482 6.07 -0.11 -6.85
N ALA A 483 7.35 0.15 -7.11
CA ALA A 483 7.77 1.18 -8.07
C ALA A 483 7.26 0.90 -9.50
N PHE A 484 7.27 -0.36 -9.96
CA PHE A 484 6.66 -0.72 -11.23
C PHE A 484 5.14 -0.50 -11.21
N GLY A 485 4.48 -0.89 -10.13
CA GLY A 485 3.06 -0.63 -9.88
C GLY A 485 2.73 0.85 -10.03
N MET A 486 3.53 1.73 -9.42
CA MET A 486 3.36 3.18 -9.52
C MET A 486 3.43 3.66 -10.97
N ALA A 487 4.36 3.14 -11.79
CA ALA A 487 4.48 3.52 -13.19
C ALA A 487 3.27 3.10 -14.05
N VAL A 488 2.50 2.09 -13.63
CA VAL A 488 1.33 1.56 -14.35
C VAL A 488 -0.01 1.91 -13.69
N THR A 489 0.01 2.49 -12.49
CA THR A 489 -1.18 2.93 -11.75
C THR A 489 -1.86 4.11 -12.46
N PRO A 490 -3.19 4.06 -12.67
CA PRO A 490 -3.92 5.17 -13.25
C PRO A 490 -4.11 6.32 -12.24
N VAL A 491 -4.38 7.52 -12.78
CA VAL A 491 -4.87 8.63 -11.95
C VAL A 491 -6.26 8.28 -11.44
N ARG A 492 -6.51 8.52 -10.15
CA ARG A 492 -7.79 8.21 -9.51
C ARG A 492 -8.19 9.29 -8.52
N HIS A 493 -9.41 9.79 -8.71
CA HIS A 493 -10.07 10.71 -7.78
C HIS A 493 -11.34 10.06 -7.25
N ASP A 494 -11.46 9.99 -5.93
CA ASP A 494 -12.65 9.49 -5.27
C ASP A 494 -13.46 10.65 -4.68
N TYR A 495 -14.74 10.68 -5.04
CA TYR A 495 -15.72 11.64 -4.56
C TYR A 495 -16.76 10.92 -3.72
N VAL A 496 -17.23 11.59 -2.67
CA VAL A 496 -18.30 11.09 -1.81
C VAL A 496 -19.23 12.24 -1.45
N ARG A 497 -20.54 11.94 -1.40
CA ARG A 497 -21.59 12.85 -0.96
C ARG A 497 -22.58 12.11 -0.06
N LEU A 498 -23.05 12.80 0.97
CA LEU A 498 -24.13 12.32 1.83
C LEU A 498 -25.48 12.61 1.17
N LEU A 499 -26.29 11.58 0.95
CA LEU A 499 -27.71 11.71 0.61
C LEU A 499 -28.45 10.52 1.22
N HIS A 500 -28.94 10.74 2.44
CA HIS A 500 -29.67 9.72 3.19
C HIS A 500 -31.06 9.48 2.59
N GLY A 501 -31.39 8.21 2.36
CA GLY A 501 -32.75 7.78 2.07
C GLY A 501 -32.86 6.29 1.82
N HIS A 502 -34.02 5.86 1.32
CA HIS A 502 -34.32 4.45 1.08
C HIS A 502 -34.61 4.21 -0.40
N THR A 503 -34.22 3.03 -0.90
CA THR A 503 -34.46 2.62 -2.29
C THR A 503 -35.94 2.62 -2.71
N ASN A 504 -36.87 2.48 -1.75
CA ASN A 504 -38.32 2.53 -1.99
C ASN A 504 -38.95 3.93 -1.87
N ALA A 505 -38.16 4.98 -1.61
CA ALA A 505 -38.70 6.33 -1.41
C ALA A 505 -39.03 7.03 -2.77
N PRO A 506 -40.26 7.58 -2.97
CA PRO A 506 -40.73 8.03 -4.29
C PRO A 506 -39.95 9.18 -4.94
N ARG A 507 -39.36 10.09 -4.15
CA ARG A 507 -38.62 11.27 -4.64
C ARG A 507 -37.09 11.07 -4.66
N TYR A 508 -36.64 9.86 -4.33
CA TYR A 508 -35.22 9.56 -4.15
C TYR A 508 -34.39 9.59 -5.45
N PRO A 509 -34.89 9.12 -6.62
CA PRO A 509 -34.09 9.08 -7.84
C PRO A 509 -33.53 10.43 -8.31
N GLY A 510 -34.34 11.49 -8.26
CA GLY A 510 -33.93 12.82 -8.72
C GLY A 510 -32.79 13.43 -7.89
N GLY A 511 -32.78 13.19 -6.57
CA GLY A 511 -31.69 13.62 -5.69
C GLY A 511 -30.40 12.86 -5.97
N ILE A 512 -30.48 11.55 -6.23
CA ILE A 512 -29.31 10.72 -6.55
C ILE A 512 -28.68 11.18 -7.87
N THR A 513 -29.49 11.46 -8.89
CA THR A 513 -29.03 11.99 -10.18
C THR A 513 -28.27 13.30 -9.97
N ALA A 514 -28.84 14.26 -9.24
CA ALA A 514 -28.18 15.54 -8.99
C ALA A 514 -26.83 15.38 -8.25
N VAL A 515 -26.76 14.45 -7.29
CA VAL A 515 -25.52 14.14 -6.56
C VAL A 515 -24.44 13.56 -7.47
N PHE A 516 -24.79 12.62 -8.36
CA PHE A 516 -23.81 12.07 -9.31
C PHE A 516 -23.42 13.05 -10.40
N ASP A 517 -24.35 13.87 -10.88
CA ASP A 517 -24.06 14.90 -11.88
C ASP A 517 -23.08 15.95 -11.33
N ASP A 518 -23.26 16.37 -10.07
CA ASP A 518 -22.31 17.24 -9.36
C ASP A 518 -20.91 16.61 -9.28
N MET A 519 -20.82 15.39 -8.74
CA MET A 519 -19.54 14.67 -8.60
C MET A 519 -18.89 14.42 -9.96
N GLN A 520 -19.66 14.08 -10.99
CA GLN A 520 -19.12 13.82 -12.32
C GLN A 520 -18.62 15.10 -12.98
N ALA A 521 -19.33 16.22 -12.84
CA ALA A 521 -18.88 17.51 -13.34
C ALA A 521 -17.58 17.96 -12.66
N GLU A 522 -17.46 17.77 -11.34
CA GLU A 522 -16.23 18.00 -10.59
C GLU A 522 -15.09 17.10 -11.09
N ALA A 523 -15.36 15.80 -11.18
CA ALA A 523 -14.39 14.80 -11.63
C ALA A 523 -13.88 15.04 -13.06
N THR A 524 -14.76 15.42 -13.99
CA THR A 524 -14.38 15.75 -15.36
C THR A 524 -13.46 16.96 -15.39
N ARG A 525 -13.77 18.06 -14.68
CA ARG A 525 -12.89 19.24 -14.63
C ARG A 525 -11.51 18.89 -14.08
N GLN A 526 -11.46 18.06 -13.04
CA GLN A 526 -10.19 17.64 -12.45
C GLN A 526 -9.37 16.77 -13.42
N LEU A 527 -9.98 15.76 -14.05
CA LEU A 527 -9.27 14.91 -15.01
C LEU A 527 -8.85 15.68 -16.28
N GLU A 528 -9.63 16.68 -16.72
CA GLU A 528 -9.23 17.58 -17.80
C GLU A 528 -8.02 18.44 -17.38
N ALA A 529 -7.98 18.93 -16.14
CA ALA A 529 -6.83 19.66 -15.58
C ALA A 529 -5.57 18.78 -15.43
N ASP A 530 -5.75 17.48 -15.17
CA ASP A 530 -4.68 16.47 -15.16
C ASP A 530 -4.23 16.07 -16.59
N GLY A 531 -4.90 16.58 -17.63
CA GLY A 531 -4.53 16.38 -19.02
C GLY A 531 -5.08 15.11 -19.67
N PHE A 532 -6.19 14.57 -19.17
CA PHE A 532 -6.89 13.45 -19.82
C PHE A 532 -7.97 13.94 -20.78
N ALA A 533 -8.08 13.28 -21.93
CA ALA A 533 -9.20 13.44 -22.84
C ALA A 533 -10.43 12.65 -22.34
N ARG A 534 -11.64 12.99 -22.78
CA ARG A 534 -12.88 12.39 -22.26
C ARG A 534 -12.96 10.88 -22.48
N GLU A 535 -12.41 10.40 -23.58
CA GLU A 535 -12.28 8.97 -23.93
C GLU A 535 -11.33 8.20 -23.02
N GLU A 536 -10.42 8.89 -22.32
CA GLU A 536 -9.48 8.31 -21.35
C GLU A 536 -10.06 8.27 -19.93
N MET A 537 -11.22 8.89 -19.71
CA MET A 537 -11.90 8.97 -18.42
C MET A 537 -12.86 7.80 -18.23
N ARG A 538 -12.84 7.20 -17.04
CA ARG A 538 -13.85 6.21 -16.62
C ARG A 538 -14.44 6.60 -15.28
N PHE A 539 -15.73 6.34 -15.13
CA PHE A 539 -16.51 6.70 -13.96
C PHE A 539 -17.23 5.46 -13.42
N VAL A 540 -16.98 5.12 -12.15
CA VAL A 540 -17.62 3.98 -11.48
C VAL A 540 -18.40 4.48 -10.27
N ARG A 541 -19.70 4.21 -10.26
CA ARG A 541 -20.65 4.67 -9.25
C ARG A 541 -20.84 3.60 -8.19
N HIS A 542 -20.78 3.98 -6.92
CA HIS A 542 -21.06 3.11 -5.78
C HIS A 542 -22.01 3.78 -4.79
N VAL A 543 -22.66 2.96 -3.97
CA VAL A 543 -23.44 3.42 -2.82
C VAL A 543 -23.04 2.62 -1.59
N GLU A 544 -22.97 3.32 -0.47
CA GLU A 544 -22.93 2.71 0.84
C GLU A 544 -24.32 2.62 1.41
N GLY A 545 -24.79 1.39 1.58
CA GLY A 545 -26.08 1.08 2.14
C GLY A 545 -26.02 0.11 3.31
N ARG A 546 -27.15 -0.06 3.98
CA ARG A 546 -27.37 -1.03 5.04
C ARG A 546 -28.83 -1.43 5.11
N TYR A 547 -29.16 -2.50 5.82
CA TYR A 547 -30.57 -2.71 6.18
C TYR A 547 -31.00 -1.69 7.25
N PRO A 548 -32.26 -1.22 7.22
CA PRO A 548 -32.78 -0.31 8.23
C PRO A 548 -32.51 -0.82 9.66
N GLY A 549 -31.95 0.06 10.49
CA GLY A 549 -31.60 -0.26 11.88
C GLY A 549 -30.25 -0.98 12.07
N GLN A 550 -29.54 -1.34 11.00
CA GLN A 550 -28.15 -1.80 11.10
C GLN A 550 -27.19 -0.64 11.34
N VAL A 551 -25.99 -0.97 11.84
CA VAL A 551 -24.91 0.01 12.10
C VAL A 551 -23.80 -0.05 11.04
N HIS A 552 -23.57 -1.22 10.44
CA HIS A 552 -22.50 -1.43 9.47
C HIS A 552 -23.01 -1.22 8.05
N ASN A 553 -22.20 -0.52 7.26
CA ASN A 553 -22.49 -0.23 5.86
C ASN A 553 -21.79 -1.26 4.98
N LEU A 554 -22.39 -1.52 3.83
CA LEU A 554 -21.82 -2.28 2.74
C LEU A 554 -21.77 -1.39 1.49
N THR A 555 -20.60 -1.33 0.86
CA THR A 555 -20.39 -0.61 -0.39
C THR A 555 -20.70 -1.55 -1.54
N VAL A 556 -21.64 -1.16 -2.39
CA VAL A 556 -21.98 -1.90 -3.61
C VAL A 556 -21.89 -0.99 -4.84
N GLN A 557 -21.45 -1.56 -5.96
CA GLN A 557 -21.41 -0.85 -7.23
C GLN A 557 -22.83 -0.70 -7.78
N LEU A 558 -23.17 0.49 -8.26
CA LEU A 558 -24.43 0.71 -8.95
C LEU A 558 -24.40 -0.01 -10.31
N PRO A 559 -25.48 -0.71 -10.69
CA PRO A 559 -25.61 -1.18 -12.05
C PRO A 559 -25.51 -0.03 -13.09
N PRO A 560 -25.12 -0.32 -14.33
CA PRO A 560 -25.14 0.67 -15.40
C PRO A 560 -26.59 1.07 -15.74
N GLY A 561 -26.79 2.29 -16.24
CA GLY A 561 -28.09 2.79 -16.66
C GLY A 561 -28.55 4.07 -15.96
N PRO A 562 -29.72 4.61 -16.38
CA PRO A 562 -30.33 5.79 -15.77
C PRO A 562 -30.82 5.50 -14.35
N ILE A 563 -30.78 6.51 -13.48
CA ILE A 563 -31.24 6.37 -12.10
C ILE A 563 -32.75 6.48 -12.06
N ASP A 564 -33.41 5.32 -12.14
CA ASP A 564 -34.86 5.17 -12.07
C ASP A 564 -35.27 4.07 -11.06
N ALA A 565 -36.57 3.80 -10.95
CA ALA A 565 -37.08 2.78 -10.03
C ALA A 565 -36.62 1.35 -10.39
N ALA A 566 -36.29 1.08 -11.66
CA ALA A 566 -35.78 -0.23 -12.07
C ALA A 566 -34.32 -0.40 -11.65
N LEU A 567 -33.50 0.64 -11.79
CA LEU A 567 -32.13 0.65 -11.29
C LEU A 567 -32.07 0.46 -9.78
N LEU A 568 -32.94 1.12 -9.02
CA LEU A 568 -32.98 0.96 -7.55
C LEU A 568 -33.33 -0.47 -7.13
N ARG A 569 -34.23 -1.16 -7.83
CA ARG A 569 -34.50 -2.60 -7.58
C ARG A 569 -33.31 -3.48 -7.95
N ALA A 570 -32.61 -3.16 -9.04
CA ALA A 570 -31.39 -3.89 -9.41
C ALA A 570 -30.28 -3.67 -8.37
N LEU A 571 -30.17 -2.45 -7.82
CA LEU A 571 -29.28 -2.13 -6.71
C LEU A 571 -29.62 -2.93 -5.44
N GLU A 572 -30.89 -3.06 -5.08
CA GLU A 572 -31.33 -3.90 -3.96
C GLU A 572 -30.85 -5.34 -4.14
N ALA A 573 -31.06 -5.93 -5.33
CA ALA A 573 -30.59 -7.29 -5.63
C ALA A 573 -29.07 -7.44 -5.45
N VAL A 574 -28.28 -6.51 -6.02
CA VAL A 574 -26.81 -6.49 -5.86
C VAL A 574 -26.41 -6.38 -4.38
N PHE A 575 -27.09 -5.52 -3.62
CA PHE A 575 -26.84 -5.36 -2.19
C PHE A 575 -27.13 -6.65 -1.42
N HIS A 576 -28.27 -7.29 -1.67
CA HIS A 576 -28.66 -8.53 -1.01
C HIS A 576 -27.67 -9.66 -1.30
N ASP A 577 -27.26 -9.80 -2.56
CA ASP A 577 -26.32 -10.85 -2.95
C ASP A 577 -24.94 -10.63 -2.31
N GLU A 578 -24.43 -9.40 -2.27
CA GLU A 578 -23.16 -9.10 -1.59
C GLU A 578 -23.28 -9.24 -0.06
N HIS A 579 -24.43 -8.92 0.52
CA HIS A 579 -24.68 -9.12 1.95
C HIS A 579 -24.71 -10.63 2.30
N GLU A 580 -25.41 -11.45 1.50
CA GLU A 580 -25.44 -12.90 1.67
C GLU A 580 -24.05 -13.51 1.49
N ARG A 581 -23.29 -13.05 0.50
CA ARG A 581 -21.91 -13.49 0.29
C ARG A 581 -21.00 -13.18 1.48
N ARG A 582 -21.15 -11.99 2.08
CA ARG A 582 -20.27 -11.52 3.17
C ARG A 582 -20.67 -12.03 4.55
N PHE A 583 -21.97 -12.17 4.80
CA PHE A 583 -22.52 -12.45 6.13
C PHE A 583 -23.35 -13.74 6.20
N THR A 584 -23.47 -14.50 5.11
CA THR A 584 -24.23 -15.77 4.98
C THR A 584 -25.75 -15.66 5.10
N TYR A 585 -26.30 -14.44 5.06
CA TYR A 585 -27.75 -14.20 5.02
C TYR A 585 -28.09 -12.90 4.28
N ALA A 586 -29.33 -12.75 3.82
CA ALA A 586 -29.88 -11.48 3.31
C ALA A 586 -31.36 -11.32 3.71
N MET A 587 -31.80 -10.07 3.88
CA MET A 587 -33.19 -9.71 4.13
C MET A 587 -33.79 -9.16 2.83
N ARG A 588 -34.07 -10.06 1.89
CA ARG A 588 -34.48 -9.72 0.49
C ARG A 588 -35.82 -8.98 0.40
N ASP A 589 -36.58 -8.94 1.48
CA ASP A 589 -37.85 -8.22 1.64
C ASP A 589 -37.67 -6.78 2.16
N GLN A 590 -36.47 -6.41 2.61
CA GLN A 590 -36.17 -5.11 3.19
C GLN A 590 -35.58 -4.16 2.15
N PRO A 591 -35.98 -2.86 2.16
CA PRO A 591 -35.31 -1.85 1.35
C PRO A 591 -33.87 -1.62 1.85
N VAL A 592 -33.05 -0.99 1.03
CA VAL A 592 -31.71 -0.55 1.43
C VAL A 592 -31.80 0.89 1.94
N GLU A 593 -31.31 1.13 3.16
CA GLU A 593 -31.02 2.47 3.69
C GLU A 593 -29.67 2.92 3.11
N CYS A 594 -29.70 3.86 2.19
CA CYS A 594 -28.54 4.42 1.51
C CYS A 594 -28.08 5.69 2.23
N LEU A 595 -26.78 5.82 2.46
CA LEU A 595 -26.18 6.93 3.21
C LEU A 595 -25.25 7.75 2.31
N HIS A 596 -24.17 7.14 1.83
CA HIS A 596 -23.14 7.81 1.05
C HIS A 596 -23.15 7.33 -0.40
N TRP A 597 -23.01 8.26 -1.33
CA TRP A 597 -22.88 8.01 -2.75
C TRP A 597 -21.46 8.32 -3.17
N ARG A 598 -20.81 7.39 -3.88
CA ARG A 598 -19.39 7.48 -4.21
C ARG A 598 -19.20 7.42 -5.72
N LEU A 599 -18.30 8.26 -6.22
CA LEU A 599 -17.84 8.23 -7.61
C LEU A 599 -16.33 8.03 -7.62
N ALA A 600 -15.88 6.92 -8.20
CA ALA A 600 -14.48 6.72 -8.54
C ALA A 600 -14.28 7.18 -9.99
N ALA A 601 -13.46 8.21 -10.19
CA ALA A 601 -13.11 8.73 -11.50
C ALA A 601 -11.65 8.41 -11.80
N THR A 602 -11.39 7.71 -12.91
CA THR A 602 -10.03 7.31 -13.29
C THR A 602 -9.65 7.90 -14.63
N GLY A 603 -8.47 8.52 -14.71
CA GLY A 603 -7.79 8.86 -15.96
C GLY A 603 -6.83 7.74 -16.32
N ASN A 604 -7.09 7.03 -17.41
CA ASN A 604 -6.30 5.87 -17.79
C ASN A 604 -5.62 6.07 -19.15
N ARG A 605 -4.29 6.17 -19.12
CA ARG A 605 -3.44 5.95 -20.29
C ARG A 605 -2.91 4.51 -20.20
N PRO A 606 -3.24 3.62 -21.14
CA PRO A 606 -2.77 2.23 -21.11
C PRO A 606 -1.24 2.16 -20.97
N ALA A 607 -0.75 1.39 -20.01
CA ALA A 607 0.68 1.16 -19.86
C ALA A 607 1.22 0.36 -21.06
N PRO A 608 2.42 0.69 -21.58
CA PRO A 608 3.07 -0.09 -22.63
C PRO A 608 3.23 -1.54 -22.19
N ARG A 609 2.92 -2.51 -23.08
CA ARG A 609 3.12 -3.94 -22.81
C ARG A 609 4.42 -4.44 -23.43
N GLY A 610 5.32 -4.92 -22.58
CA GLY A 610 6.58 -5.54 -23.00
C GLY A 610 6.44 -7.02 -23.32
N ARG A 611 7.20 -7.47 -24.32
CA ARG A 611 7.45 -8.89 -24.59
C ARG A 611 8.96 -9.11 -24.69
N LEU A 612 9.43 -10.28 -24.26
CA LEU A 612 10.78 -10.73 -24.57
C LEU A 612 10.90 -10.89 -26.09
N GLY A 613 11.95 -10.30 -26.66
CA GLY A 613 12.23 -10.41 -28.10
C GLY A 613 12.81 -11.77 -28.52
N ARG A 614 13.08 -12.67 -27.56
CA ARG A 614 13.61 -14.01 -27.80
C ARG A 614 12.57 -15.05 -27.41
N GLU A 615 12.25 -15.93 -28.34
CA GLU A 615 11.49 -17.14 -28.08
C GLU A 615 12.45 -18.28 -27.76
N GLY A 616 12.17 -19.00 -26.67
CA GLY A 616 12.95 -20.13 -26.20
C GLY A 616 12.57 -21.42 -26.89
N GLY A 617 13.50 -22.37 -26.95
CA GLY A 617 13.27 -23.72 -27.45
C GLY A 617 12.61 -24.65 -26.44
N GLY A 618 12.26 -24.16 -25.24
CA GLY A 618 11.65 -24.93 -24.16
C GLY A 618 12.64 -25.54 -23.18
N THR A 619 13.96 -25.49 -23.45
CA THR A 619 15.01 -25.99 -22.56
C THR A 619 16.14 -24.97 -22.41
N ALA A 620 16.32 -24.44 -21.20
CA ALA A 620 17.45 -23.57 -20.85
C ALA A 620 18.63 -24.38 -20.27
N LYS A 621 19.86 -23.88 -20.45
CA LYS A 621 21.07 -24.49 -19.87
C LYS A 621 21.49 -23.74 -18.61
N PRO A 622 21.83 -24.44 -17.51
CA PRO A 622 22.31 -23.78 -16.31
C PRO A 622 23.71 -23.19 -16.54
N GLY A 623 23.96 -22.01 -15.97
CA GLY A 623 25.26 -21.36 -16.00
C GLY A 623 26.21 -21.89 -14.92
N ALA A 624 25.67 -22.40 -13.82
CA ALA A 624 26.43 -22.94 -12.70
C ALA A 624 25.62 -23.99 -11.91
N ARG A 625 26.28 -24.62 -10.94
CA ARG A 625 25.65 -25.47 -9.92
C ARG A 625 26.18 -25.10 -8.55
N ARG A 626 25.31 -25.10 -7.53
CA ARG A 626 25.75 -24.94 -6.13
C ARG A 626 24.90 -25.77 -5.17
N PRO A 627 25.45 -26.22 -4.03
CA PRO A 627 24.63 -26.76 -2.94
C PRO A 627 23.66 -25.68 -2.46
N ALA A 628 22.38 -26.03 -2.38
CA ALA A 628 21.35 -25.16 -1.83
C ALA A 628 20.32 -25.98 -1.04
N TYR A 629 19.86 -25.45 0.09
CA TYR A 629 18.83 -26.07 0.91
C TYR A 629 17.46 -25.99 0.22
N MET A 630 16.85 -27.15 0.00
CA MET A 630 15.54 -27.29 -0.62
C MET A 630 14.52 -27.75 0.42
N ALA A 631 13.48 -26.94 0.63
CA ALA A 631 12.55 -27.16 1.73
C ALA A 631 11.70 -28.43 1.54
N THR A 632 11.39 -28.80 0.29
CA THR A 632 10.54 -29.98 0.00
C THR A 632 11.22 -31.31 0.32
N VAL A 633 12.55 -31.35 0.32
CA VAL A 633 13.34 -32.55 0.67
C VAL A 633 14.12 -32.37 1.99
N ASN A 634 13.96 -31.19 2.63
CA ASN A 634 14.57 -30.83 3.92
C ASN A 634 16.09 -31.13 3.99
N THR A 635 16.82 -30.83 2.91
CA THR A 635 18.27 -31.05 2.83
C THR A 635 18.93 -30.18 1.78
N GLN A 636 20.27 -30.12 1.78
CA GLN A 636 21.03 -29.49 0.72
C GLN A 636 21.07 -30.40 -0.52
N VAL A 637 20.78 -29.81 -1.67
CA VAL A 637 20.83 -30.49 -2.97
C VAL A 637 21.72 -29.69 -3.91
N LEU A 638 22.54 -30.39 -4.71
CA LEU A 638 23.27 -29.75 -5.79
C LEU A 638 22.26 -29.22 -6.82
N THR A 639 22.18 -27.90 -6.94
CA THR A 639 21.09 -27.19 -7.61
C THR A 639 21.59 -26.48 -8.84
N ASP A 640 20.85 -26.58 -9.94
CA ASP A 640 21.13 -25.85 -11.19
C ASP A 640 20.83 -24.36 -11.02
N VAL A 641 21.78 -23.50 -11.41
CA VAL A 641 21.66 -22.03 -11.31
C VAL A 641 21.60 -21.42 -12.70
N TYR A 642 20.57 -20.61 -12.93
CA TYR A 642 20.28 -19.93 -14.18
C TYR A 642 20.41 -18.42 -14.00
N ASP A 643 20.95 -17.74 -15.00
CA ASP A 643 20.87 -16.27 -15.12
C ASP A 643 19.52 -15.93 -15.77
N GLY A 644 18.64 -15.31 -15.00
CA GLY A 644 17.28 -14.95 -15.41
C GLY A 644 17.22 -14.00 -16.62
N GLU A 645 18.24 -13.17 -16.85
CA GLU A 645 18.29 -12.25 -18.00
C GLU A 645 18.64 -12.98 -19.31
N THR A 646 19.14 -14.22 -19.22
CA THR A 646 19.48 -15.05 -20.40
C THR A 646 18.33 -15.94 -20.86
N LEU A 647 17.31 -16.12 -20.02
CA LEU A 647 16.16 -16.96 -20.32
C LEU A 647 15.26 -16.33 -21.38
N ALA A 648 14.65 -17.17 -22.21
CA ALA A 648 13.77 -16.77 -23.29
C ALA A 648 12.31 -17.17 -23.02
N ALA A 649 11.36 -16.46 -23.65
CA ALA A 649 9.94 -16.75 -23.48
C ALA A 649 9.63 -18.21 -23.89
N GLY A 650 8.94 -18.95 -23.03
CA GLY A 650 8.61 -20.36 -23.25
C GLY A 650 9.63 -21.35 -22.69
N ASP A 651 10.80 -20.91 -22.21
CA ASP A 651 11.74 -21.80 -21.53
C ASP A 651 11.10 -22.43 -20.28
N ARG A 652 11.40 -23.71 -20.06
CA ARG A 652 10.91 -24.48 -18.91
C ARG A 652 12.06 -25.04 -18.09
N LEU A 653 11.93 -24.92 -16.77
CA LEU A 653 12.87 -25.45 -15.79
C LEU A 653 12.12 -26.41 -14.86
N ASN A 654 12.76 -27.52 -14.50
CA ASN A 654 12.30 -28.42 -13.45
C ASN A 654 13.18 -28.25 -12.22
N GLY A 655 12.60 -28.18 -11.03
CA GLY A 655 13.37 -28.12 -9.80
C GLY A 655 14.14 -29.42 -9.51
N PRO A 656 15.26 -29.37 -8.75
CA PRO A 656 15.80 -28.21 -8.04
C PRO A 656 16.52 -27.23 -8.96
N ALA A 657 16.08 -25.97 -8.96
CA ALA A 657 16.72 -24.90 -9.72
C ALA A 657 16.65 -23.56 -8.96
N ILE A 658 17.61 -22.68 -9.23
CA ILE A 658 17.62 -21.28 -8.78
C ILE A 658 17.75 -20.39 -10.02
N VAL A 659 16.88 -19.39 -10.13
CA VAL A 659 16.98 -18.36 -11.17
C VAL A 659 17.39 -17.05 -10.52
N GLU A 660 18.56 -16.54 -10.88
CA GLU A 660 19.10 -15.30 -10.34
C GLU A 660 18.79 -14.15 -11.28
N PHE A 661 18.13 -13.12 -10.77
CA PHE A 661 17.97 -11.84 -11.43
C PHE A 661 18.83 -10.79 -10.69
N PRO A 662 19.13 -9.64 -11.30
CA PRO A 662 19.91 -8.60 -10.64
C PRO A 662 19.33 -8.12 -9.30
N THR A 663 18.00 -8.14 -9.15
CA THR A 663 17.29 -7.56 -8.00
C THR A 663 16.43 -8.57 -7.21
N THR A 664 16.35 -9.83 -7.63
CA THR A 664 15.59 -10.88 -6.94
C THR A 664 16.16 -12.26 -7.27
N THR A 665 15.76 -13.29 -6.54
CA THR A 665 16.15 -14.67 -6.79
C THR A 665 14.94 -15.57 -6.63
N VAL A 666 14.73 -16.50 -7.57
CA VAL A 666 13.60 -17.42 -7.57
C VAL A 666 14.09 -18.81 -7.24
N VAL A 667 13.52 -19.44 -6.21
CA VAL A 667 13.81 -20.83 -5.84
C VAL A 667 12.73 -21.74 -6.41
N VAL A 668 13.14 -22.71 -7.21
CA VAL A 668 12.27 -23.76 -7.77
C VAL A 668 12.61 -25.06 -7.04
N ASN A 669 11.76 -25.47 -6.09
CA ASN A 669 12.01 -26.66 -5.29
C ASN A 669 11.87 -27.95 -6.12
N PRO A 670 12.49 -29.07 -5.70
CA PRO A 670 12.22 -30.39 -6.29
C PRO A 670 10.73 -30.68 -6.42
N GLY A 671 10.31 -31.08 -7.63
CA GLY A 671 8.91 -31.34 -7.97
C GLY A 671 8.13 -30.12 -8.51
N ASP A 672 8.68 -28.91 -8.37
CA ASP A 672 8.10 -27.70 -8.96
C ASP A 672 8.64 -27.47 -10.36
N THR A 673 7.89 -26.70 -11.15
CA THR A 673 8.27 -26.30 -12.51
C THR A 673 8.23 -24.78 -12.63
N LEU A 674 9.06 -24.22 -13.50
CA LEU A 674 9.05 -22.80 -13.85
C LEU A 674 8.93 -22.67 -15.35
N THR A 675 7.99 -21.84 -15.82
CA THR A 675 7.84 -21.46 -17.22
C THR A 675 8.03 -19.96 -17.37
N VAL A 676 8.93 -19.55 -18.26
CA VAL A 676 9.16 -18.14 -18.58
C VAL A 676 8.05 -17.64 -19.49
N GLN A 677 7.33 -16.61 -19.05
CA GLN A 677 6.21 -16.03 -19.77
C GLN A 677 6.69 -15.09 -20.89
N ALA A 678 5.78 -14.72 -21.80
CA ALA A 678 6.09 -13.82 -22.91
C ALA A 678 6.56 -12.43 -22.46
N ASP A 679 6.12 -11.96 -21.30
CA ASP A 679 6.55 -10.70 -20.68
C ASP A 679 7.84 -10.84 -19.83
N GLY A 680 8.40 -12.05 -19.78
CA GLY A 680 9.60 -12.41 -19.02
C GLY A 680 9.37 -12.74 -17.55
N SER A 681 8.12 -12.79 -17.10
CA SER A 681 7.79 -13.24 -15.75
C SER A 681 8.05 -14.75 -15.59
N SER A 682 8.40 -15.17 -14.37
CA SER A 682 8.54 -16.58 -14.03
C SER A 682 7.23 -17.10 -13.45
N LEU A 683 6.54 -17.99 -14.17
CA LEU A 683 5.36 -18.68 -13.66
C LEU A 683 5.77 -20.03 -13.09
N LEU A 684 5.66 -20.19 -11.77
CA LEU A 684 5.91 -21.45 -11.09
C LEU A 684 4.62 -22.28 -10.99
N GLY A 685 4.70 -23.53 -11.41
CA GLY A 685 3.71 -24.56 -11.08
C GLY A 685 4.19 -25.32 -9.84
N ILE A 686 3.40 -25.26 -8.77
CA ILE A 686 3.72 -25.89 -7.49
C ILE A 686 3.27 -27.35 -7.52
N GLY A 687 4.22 -28.27 -7.49
CA GLY A 687 3.97 -29.72 -7.48
C GLY A 687 3.27 -30.16 -6.20
N ALA A 688 2.59 -31.30 -6.23
CA ALA A 688 2.03 -31.90 -5.03
C ALA A 688 3.14 -32.32 -4.05
N VAL A 689 2.87 -32.25 -2.74
CA VAL A 689 3.78 -32.82 -1.74
C VAL A 689 3.69 -34.34 -1.87
N THR A 690 4.67 -34.98 -2.51
CA THR A 690 4.87 -36.42 -2.35
C THR A 690 5.35 -36.66 -0.93
N HIS A 691 4.44 -37.12 -0.07
CA HIS A 691 4.73 -37.58 1.28
C HIS A 691 5.58 -38.85 1.27
#